data_AF-A0A9P5CC71-F1
#
_entry.id   AF-A0A9P5CC71-F1
#
_cell.length_a   1.000
_cell.length_b   1.000
_cell.length_c   1.000
_cell.angle_alpha   90.00
_cell.angle_beta   90.00
_cell.angle_gamma   90.00
#
_symmetry.space_group_name_H-M   'P 1'
#
loop_
_entity.id
_entity.type
_entity.pdbx_description
1 polymer ?
#
loop_
_entity_poly.entity_id
_entity_poly.type
_entity_poly.pdbx_seq_one_letter_code
_entity_poly.pdbx_strand_id
1 'polypeptide(L)'
;MISKTASLYQLLIRRRKYSNIRNDQAIRHETPVLIVGGGPAGLIVALQLARHDINCMLVERNLDTTKWPKMDLTNCRSMELFRRIGISEGLREIGVPPQYSFDVLFSTGYSEGEEEIARWKLDSVDAWWQRIKSQNDGSLPREPYQRCSQAVLEAWLKPRIQAEKLIDGHFGLKFESLTETDEGVESQLTDVVTGEQHIIRSKYVVGCDGAGSRVRKSIGINLLGGPVPAAMLLIHFKSRDLSRLQKHGQFWHISFASGAFIIAQDEVDTWTLHTKIPIDTDWEKMDPEETIYNALGGPLAPFPIKIDEILVKSSWRPNICIAESYTSPGGRVFLAGDSAHQNIPTGGYGMNTAVGDSFDIGWKLAATLKQYGGKDLLKSYELERLPIAVRNINQSGTFWKVWATIWSRVAEIRTDTPLSKPEELEAIKANTAEFFITNDAENKSHGIELGYRYNASPVVVPDAEATEPEWNILHYIPSTWPGARAPHVFLSDGETSVFDLFGQDYTIVDFSKEGKWAQSFTEAAQRLKIPVKAVHLPEEKHVQKIWERTAVLVRPDDHVAWRSPLDDATFDGDVDGILKIAVGQVSNTEAGVLNKERVLAEVRDKGFAGTVGNVNQDKVAMKAAFQLLELSSKVFIHHNHDLSVNTTVSFSFIMSSDSNFATIVTPSQLTTSFKHLFSNIPSSDPTILVHSSLRSVGFIPGFSSSVIQSLIAALGPSGTIVVPTHTGDNSDPAAWQAPPVPESWWQPIRDSIPAFDPATTITRVVGVVPETLRTWPGALRSAHPQTSFAALGPQAERITEGHAPNCRLGESSPLAKLEAVGAWVLLLGVGWDKCTAFHLAEYRIQNPQFEDISFAINIHGQRQWITVQDVAITDEDFERLGADFERDCRVIHGTVGAADCRLFSLREAVEYATSWMDKNRNK
;
A
#
# COMPACT_ATOMS: atom_id res chain seq x y z
N MET A 1 44.85 -7.53 19.75
CA MET A 1 44.31 -8.47 18.74
C MET A 1 44.49 -9.95 19.12
N ILE A 2 44.63 -10.32 20.40
CA ILE A 2 44.53 -11.72 20.89
C ILE A 2 43.92 -11.64 22.29
N SER A 3 42.58 -11.64 22.40
CA SER A 3 41.86 -11.94 23.67
C SER A 3 40.34 -12.09 23.50
N LYS A 4 39.74 -11.60 22.41
CA LYS A 4 38.28 -11.71 22.17
C LYS A 4 37.82 -12.98 21.44
N THR A 5 38.73 -13.79 20.90
CA THR A 5 38.40 -15.03 20.16
C THR A 5 38.27 -16.28 21.04
N ALA A 6 38.69 -16.23 22.31
CA ALA A 6 38.63 -17.38 23.22
C ALA A 6 37.23 -17.59 23.85
N SER A 7 36.38 -16.56 23.92
CA SER A 7 35.04 -16.67 24.50
C SER A 7 34.01 -17.30 23.57
N LEU A 8 34.16 -17.14 22.23
CA LEU A 8 33.24 -17.76 21.26
C LEU A 8 33.51 -19.26 21.09
N TYR A 9 34.76 -19.69 21.19
CA TYR A 9 35.14 -21.09 21.01
C TYR A 9 34.71 -21.98 22.20
N GLN A 10 34.69 -21.45 23.43
CA GLN A 10 34.14 -22.20 24.57
C GLN A 10 32.61 -22.30 24.54
N LEU A 11 31.90 -21.34 23.92
CA LEU A 11 30.45 -21.44 23.69
C LEU A 11 30.11 -22.52 22.65
N LEU A 12 30.95 -22.66 21.62
CA LEU A 12 30.80 -23.68 20.58
C LEU A 12 31.16 -25.11 21.04
N ILE A 13 32.04 -25.27 22.02
CA ILE A 13 32.39 -26.60 22.57
C ILE A 13 31.36 -27.09 23.60
N ARG A 14 30.58 -26.20 24.25
CA ARG A 14 29.40 -26.59 25.04
C ARG A 14 28.23 -27.08 24.18
N ARG A 15 28.18 -26.75 22.88
CA ARG A 15 27.13 -27.18 21.93
C ARG A 15 27.17 -28.66 21.53
N ARG A 16 28.20 -29.43 21.91
CA ARG A 16 28.30 -30.88 21.61
C ARG A 16 27.91 -31.83 22.76
N LYS A 17 27.47 -31.31 23.91
CA LYS A 17 27.04 -32.14 25.06
C LYS A 17 25.59 -31.96 25.50
N TYR A 18 24.78 -31.19 24.79
CA TYR A 18 23.34 -31.01 25.05
C TYR A 18 22.45 -31.28 23.83
N SER A 19 22.88 -32.11 22.88
CA SER A 19 22.07 -32.47 21.70
C SER A 19 21.14 -33.68 21.91
N ASN A 20 20.78 -34.00 23.16
CA ASN A 20 19.90 -35.14 23.49
C ASN A 20 18.84 -34.77 24.55
N ILE A 21 18.23 -33.59 24.42
CA ILE A 21 16.90 -33.34 25.01
C ILE A 21 16.08 -32.62 23.93
N ARG A 22 15.31 -33.39 23.16
CA ARG A 22 14.09 -32.86 22.53
C ARG A 22 13.17 -32.50 23.70
N ASN A 23 13.07 -31.22 24.02
CA ASN A 23 11.94 -30.71 24.77
C ASN A 23 10.91 -30.20 23.76
N ASP A 24 9.88 -31.02 23.54
CA ASP A 24 8.64 -30.70 22.81
C ASP A 24 7.78 -29.64 23.55
N GLN A 25 8.40 -28.64 24.20
CA GLN A 25 7.67 -27.61 24.95
C GLN A 25 8.07 -26.23 24.47
N ALA A 26 7.13 -25.58 23.76
CA ALA A 26 7.23 -24.16 23.42
C ALA A 26 7.35 -23.31 24.69
N ILE A 27 8.19 -22.27 24.64
CA ILE A 27 8.36 -21.30 25.73
C ILE A 27 7.09 -20.47 25.83
N ARG A 28 6.49 -20.39 27.03
CA ARG A 28 5.21 -19.71 27.25
C ARG A 28 5.40 -18.36 27.94
N HIS A 29 4.70 -17.34 27.46
CA HIS A 29 4.66 -15.99 28.02
C HIS A 29 3.21 -15.55 28.24
N GLU A 30 3.01 -14.65 29.19
CA GLU A 30 1.73 -13.97 29.41
C GLU A 30 1.95 -12.46 29.51
N THR A 31 1.09 -11.70 28.85
CA THR A 31 1.15 -10.23 28.87
C THR A 31 -0.25 -9.63 28.69
N PRO A 32 -0.59 -8.48 29.29
CA PRO A 32 -1.86 -7.81 29.00
C PRO A 32 -2.01 -7.47 27.51
N VAL A 33 -0.95 -6.93 26.89
CA VAL A 33 -0.93 -6.52 25.48
C VAL A 33 0.33 -7.02 24.81
N LEU A 34 0.16 -7.70 23.68
CA LEU A 34 1.26 -8.05 22.77
C LEU A 34 1.30 -7.03 21.61
N ILE A 35 2.46 -6.44 21.39
CA ILE A 35 2.72 -5.52 20.29
C ILE A 35 3.64 -6.22 19.30
N VAL A 36 3.19 -6.36 18.05
CA VAL A 36 3.94 -7.08 17.01
C VAL A 36 4.53 -6.08 16.02
N GLY A 37 5.84 -5.88 16.06
CA GLY A 37 6.60 -4.96 15.19
C GLY A 37 7.27 -3.84 16.00
N GLY A 38 8.58 -3.69 15.82
CA GLY A 38 9.44 -2.70 16.49
C GLY A 38 9.71 -1.44 15.67
N GLY A 39 8.84 -1.09 14.71
CA GLY A 39 8.87 0.20 14.01
C GLY A 39 8.19 1.31 14.82
N PRO A 40 8.10 2.55 14.31
CA PRO A 40 7.60 3.70 15.05
C PRO A 40 6.23 3.46 15.69
N ALA A 41 5.29 2.84 14.99
CA ALA A 41 3.98 2.54 15.53
C ALA A 41 4.06 1.69 16.81
N GLY A 42 4.73 0.53 16.76
CA GLY A 42 4.82 -0.37 17.90
C GLY A 42 5.60 0.20 19.08
N LEU A 43 6.69 0.92 18.80
CA LEU A 43 7.47 1.59 19.85
C LEU A 43 6.63 2.65 20.58
N ILE A 44 5.80 3.40 19.87
CA ILE A 44 4.92 4.42 20.46
C ILE A 44 3.75 3.79 21.23
N VAL A 45 3.14 2.70 20.73
CA VAL A 45 2.13 1.95 21.50
C VAL A 45 2.72 1.47 22.82
N ALA A 46 3.93 0.92 22.81
CA ALA A 46 4.59 0.40 24.00
C ALA A 46 4.85 1.50 25.04
N LEU A 47 5.38 2.65 24.59
CA LEU A 47 5.59 3.81 25.45
C LEU A 47 4.28 4.37 26.00
N GLN A 48 3.22 4.43 25.19
CA GLN A 48 1.91 4.91 25.63
C GLN A 48 1.34 4.00 26.72
N LEU A 49 1.38 2.68 26.54
CA LEU A 49 0.94 1.72 27.54
C LEU A 49 1.76 1.83 28.84
N ALA A 50 3.09 1.89 28.72
CA ALA A 50 3.97 2.04 29.87
C ALA A 50 3.71 3.35 30.63
N ARG A 51 3.48 4.46 29.92
CA ARG A 51 3.09 5.73 30.54
C ARG A 51 1.82 5.58 31.36
N HIS A 52 0.83 4.82 30.88
CA HIS A 52 -0.39 4.48 31.61
C HIS A 52 -0.26 3.28 32.56
N ASP A 53 0.94 2.91 33.00
CA ASP A 53 1.19 1.83 33.96
C ASP A 53 0.69 0.44 33.50
N ILE A 54 0.67 0.20 32.18
CA ILE A 54 0.28 -1.08 31.60
C ILE A 54 1.52 -1.83 31.13
N ASN A 55 1.72 -3.04 31.67
CA ASN A 55 2.73 -3.96 31.18
C ASN A 55 2.39 -4.42 29.75
N CYS A 56 3.38 -4.46 28.88
CA CYS A 56 3.24 -5.00 27.54
C CYS A 56 4.48 -5.79 27.11
N MET A 57 4.30 -6.65 26.10
CA MET A 57 5.41 -7.33 25.44
C MET A 57 5.50 -6.82 24.02
N LEU A 58 6.67 -6.34 23.60
CA LEU A 58 6.93 -5.91 22.22
C LEU A 58 7.84 -6.94 21.56
N VAL A 59 7.43 -7.44 20.39
CA VAL A 59 8.21 -8.40 19.61
C VAL A 59 8.58 -7.83 18.25
N GLU A 60 9.83 -8.00 17.83
CA GLU A 60 10.33 -7.58 16.53
C GLU A 60 11.14 -8.72 15.91
N ARG A 61 10.89 -9.03 14.64
CA ARG A 61 11.56 -10.13 13.94
C ARG A 61 13.06 -9.87 13.71
N ASN A 62 13.44 -8.63 13.53
CA ASN A 62 14.82 -8.24 13.29
C ASN A 62 15.57 -8.09 14.62
N LEU A 63 16.86 -8.43 14.61
CA LEU A 63 17.72 -8.22 15.78
C LEU A 63 18.02 -6.73 16.03
N ASP A 64 17.91 -5.90 14.99
CA ASP A 64 18.21 -4.48 15.05
C ASP A 64 17.24 -3.63 14.25
N THR A 65 17.26 -2.32 14.52
CA THR A 65 16.38 -1.33 13.88
C THR A 65 16.75 -1.09 12.43
N THR A 66 15.87 -0.42 11.69
CA THR A 66 16.10 -0.12 10.28
C THR A 66 17.35 0.75 10.08
N LYS A 67 18.13 0.45 9.05
CA LYS A 67 19.19 1.35 8.52
C LYS A 67 18.71 2.20 7.35
N TRP A 68 17.47 1.99 6.93
CA TRP A 68 16.86 2.70 5.82
C TRP A 68 16.36 4.06 6.29
N PRO A 69 16.71 5.15 5.59
CA PRO A 69 16.38 6.50 6.05
C PRO A 69 14.86 6.74 6.15
N LYS A 70 14.04 5.98 5.40
CA LYS A 70 12.56 6.02 5.38
C LYS A 70 12.02 7.45 5.58
N MET A 71 11.18 7.69 6.59
CA MET A 71 10.64 9.01 6.89
C MET A 71 11.74 9.94 7.42
N ASP A 72 11.69 11.23 7.08
CA ASP A 72 12.60 12.29 7.54
C ASP A 72 11.92 13.44 8.30
N LEU A 73 10.58 13.54 8.27
CA LEU A 73 9.80 14.63 8.89
C LEU A 73 8.79 14.14 9.93
N THR A 74 8.99 14.56 11.18
CA THR A 74 7.96 14.49 12.23
C THR A 74 7.16 15.79 12.25
N ASN A 75 5.86 15.71 11.99
CA ASN A 75 5.00 16.89 11.89
C ASN A 75 4.65 17.47 13.27
N CYS A 76 4.05 18.66 13.26
CA CYS A 76 3.68 19.36 14.50
C CYS A 76 2.80 18.47 15.40
N ARG A 77 1.79 17.79 14.84
CA ARG A 77 0.89 16.95 15.63
C ARG A 77 1.59 15.79 16.32
N SER A 78 2.48 15.09 15.60
CA SER A 78 3.29 14.02 16.20
C SER A 78 4.22 14.54 17.29
N MET A 79 4.81 15.73 17.11
CA MET A 79 5.65 16.35 18.13
C MET A 79 4.87 16.70 19.41
N GLU A 80 3.61 17.13 19.29
CA GLU A 80 2.73 17.32 20.45
C GLU A 80 2.47 16.01 21.21
N LEU A 81 2.19 14.93 20.48
CA LEU A 81 1.98 13.61 21.07
C LEU A 81 3.28 13.07 21.71
N PHE A 82 4.43 13.28 21.06
CA PHE A 82 5.74 12.95 21.63
C PHE A 82 6.05 13.74 22.89
N ARG A 83 5.59 15.00 22.98
CA ARG A 83 5.67 15.78 24.22
C ARG A 83 4.80 15.17 25.32
N ARG A 84 3.58 14.69 24.99
CA ARG A 84 2.69 14.02 25.97
C ARG A 84 3.33 12.75 26.58
N ILE A 85 4.08 11.98 25.79
CA ILE A 85 4.84 10.81 26.30
C ILE A 85 6.27 11.14 26.73
N GLY A 86 6.67 12.41 26.72
CA GLY A 86 7.95 12.90 27.24
C GLY A 86 9.18 12.49 26.42
N ILE A 87 9.06 12.40 25.09
CA ILE A 87 10.18 12.07 24.19
C ILE A 87 10.54 13.19 23.20
N SER A 88 9.78 14.29 23.17
CA SER A 88 10.00 15.38 22.20
C SER A 88 11.38 16.03 22.33
N GLU A 89 11.82 16.37 23.55
CA GLU A 89 13.14 16.98 23.80
C GLU A 89 14.29 16.09 23.33
N GLY A 90 14.26 14.81 23.68
CA GLY A 90 15.28 13.87 23.23
C GLY A 90 15.28 13.63 21.72
N LEU A 91 14.13 13.78 21.04
CA LEU A 91 14.06 13.79 19.58
C LEU A 91 14.66 15.08 18.97
N ARG A 92 14.50 16.25 19.62
CA ARG A 92 15.18 17.49 19.22
C ARG A 92 16.70 17.35 19.28
N GLU A 93 17.21 16.70 20.32
CA GLU A 93 18.65 16.52 20.55
C GLU A 93 19.33 15.68 19.46
N ILE A 94 18.65 14.68 18.92
CA ILE A 94 19.19 13.77 17.89
C ILE A 94 18.80 14.16 16.46
N GLY A 95 17.83 15.06 16.31
CA GLY A 95 17.35 15.52 15.02
C GLY A 95 18.26 16.59 14.39
N VAL A 96 17.87 17.07 13.21
CA VAL A 96 18.54 18.21 12.57
C VAL A 96 18.46 19.44 13.49
N PRO A 97 19.57 20.18 13.70
CA PRO A 97 19.60 21.36 14.55
C PRO A 97 18.56 22.44 14.16
N PRO A 98 18.01 23.17 15.14
CA PRO A 98 16.78 23.95 14.97
C PRO A 98 16.94 25.21 14.11
N GLN A 99 18.17 25.66 13.87
CA GLN A 99 18.46 26.84 13.05
C GLN A 99 18.33 26.58 11.54
N TYR A 100 18.38 25.32 11.10
CA TYR A 100 18.32 24.98 9.68
C TYR A 100 16.90 25.12 9.13
N SER A 101 16.77 25.76 7.97
CA SER A 101 15.50 25.92 7.29
C SER A 101 15.05 24.60 6.65
N PHE A 102 13.78 24.57 6.28
CA PHE A 102 13.17 23.43 5.62
C PHE A 102 13.08 23.68 4.11
N ASP A 103 13.91 24.58 3.57
CA ASP A 103 13.79 25.04 2.19
C ASP A 103 13.81 23.86 1.19
N VAL A 104 12.92 23.92 0.21
CA VAL A 104 12.87 22.98 -0.91
C VAL A 104 13.26 23.71 -2.18
N LEU A 105 14.34 23.26 -2.80
CA LEU A 105 14.88 23.86 -4.02
C LEU A 105 14.45 23.06 -5.25
N PHE A 106 14.27 23.75 -6.36
CA PHE A 106 14.14 23.18 -7.68
C PHE A 106 15.22 23.75 -8.61
N SER A 107 15.99 22.87 -9.24
CA SER A 107 17.15 23.24 -10.05
C SER A 107 17.23 22.40 -11.32
N THR A 108 17.87 22.93 -12.37
CA THR A 108 18.13 22.15 -13.58
C THR A 108 19.31 21.18 -13.41
N GLY A 109 20.27 21.50 -12.55
CA GLY A 109 21.46 20.69 -12.25
C GLY A 109 22.59 21.55 -11.66
N TYR A 110 23.78 20.97 -11.50
CA TYR A 110 24.98 21.65 -11.00
C TYR A 110 26.10 21.78 -12.04
N SER A 111 25.95 21.23 -13.23
CA SER A 111 26.91 21.41 -14.32
C SER A 111 26.95 22.86 -14.83
N GLU A 112 27.95 23.18 -15.64
CA GLU A 112 28.06 24.52 -16.22
C GLU A 112 26.85 24.81 -17.13
N GLY A 113 26.22 25.98 -16.94
CA GLY A 113 24.98 26.35 -17.62
C GLY A 113 23.70 25.92 -16.89
N GLU A 114 23.80 25.14 -15.81
CA GLU A 114 22.67 24.78 -14.95
C GLU A 114 22.48 25.79 -13.80
N GLU A 115 21.25 25.98 -13.34
CA GLU A 115 20.89 26.99 -12.32
C GLU A 115 19.76 26.57 -11.36
N GLU A 116 19.57 27.34 -10.28
CA GLU A 116 18.36 27.26 -9.44
C GLU A 116 17.20 27.95 -10.17
N ILE A 117 16.07 27.24 -10.29
CA ILE A 117 14.86 27.75 -10.94
C ILE A 117 13.92 28.40 -9.93
N ALA A 118 13.68 27.74 -8.80
CA ALA A 118 12.76 28.21 -7.78
C ALA A 118 13.02 27.55 -6.41
N ARG A 119 12.41 28.13 -5.38
CA ARG A 119 12.53 27.66 -4.00
C ARG A 119 11.26 27.89 -3.19
N TRP A 120 10.84 26.88 -2.44
CA TRP A 120 9.91 27.05 -1.32
C TRP A 120 10.71 27.46 -0.10
N LYS A 121 10.46 28.67 0.39
CA LYS A 121 11.04 29.16 1.64
C LYS A 121 10.21 28.64 2.81
N LEU A 122 10.82 27.84 3.66
CA LEU A 122 10.15 27.17 4.77
C LEU A 122 10.92 27.39 6.08
N ASP A 123 10.19 27.82 7.10
CA ASP A 123 10.74 28.24 8.38
C ASP A 123 11.55 27.13 9.07
N SER A 124 12.63 27.53 9.74
CA SER A 124 13.37 26.66 10.66
C SER A 124 12.57 26.41 11.95
N VAL A 125 13.03 25.46 12.77
CA VAL A 125 12.41 25.21 14.09
C VAL A 125 12.48 26.44 14.98
N ASP A 126 13.58 27.19 14.95
CA ASP A 126 13.73 28.44 15.71
C ASP A 126 12.73 29.52 15.27
N ALA A 127 12.55 29.70 13.95
CA ALA A 127 11.59 30.65 13.41
C ALA A 127 10.15 30.25 13.76
N TRP A 128 9.85 28.96 13.73
CA TRP A 128 8.58 28.44 14.20
C TRP A 128 8.33 28.73 15.68
N TRP A 129 9.32 28.55 16.55
CA TRP A 129 9.18 28.85 17.98
C TRP A 129 8.88 30.33 18.22
N GLN A 130 9.58 31.23 17.50
CA GLN A 130 9.30 32.66 17.55
C GLN A 130 7.85 32.95 17.13
N ARG A 131 7.39 32.32 16.04
CA ARG A 131 6.02 32.49 15.57
C ARG A 131 4.99 31.98 16.58
N ILE A 132 5.16 30.75 17.09
CA ILE A 132 4.29 30.13 18.12
C ILE A 132 4.17 31.04 19.34
N LYS A 133 5.28 31.62 19.81
CA LYS A 133 5.28 32.53 20.95
C LYS A 133 4.61 33.88 20.65
N SER A 134 4.79 34.41 19.44
CA SER A 134 4.25 35.72 19.07
C SER A 134 2.77 35.73 18.68
N GLN A 135 2.24 34.61 18.18
CA GLN A 135 0.86 34.48 17.68
C GLN A 135 0.08 33.49 18.55
N ASN A 136 -0.53 34.03 19.60
CA ASN A 136 -1.27 33.28 20.60
C ASN A 136 -2.78 33.22 20.31
N ASP A 137 -3.20 33.09 19.05
CA ASP A 137 -4.61 33.13 18.63
C ASP A 137 -5.27 31.73 18.55
N GLY A 138 -4.57 30.68 18.99
CA GLY A 138 -5.04 29.31 18.91
C GLY A 138 -4.64 28.58 17.61
N SER A 139 -4.26 29.29 16.56
CA SER A 139 -4.05 28.71 15.21
C SER A 139 -2.69 28.01 15.04
N LEU A 140 -1.79 28.16 16.00
CA LEU A 140 -0.45 27.55 15.97
C LEU A 140 -0.37 26.30 16.83
N PRO A 141 0.51 25.34 16.48
CA PRO A 141 0.74 24.15 17.28
C PRO A 141 1.48 24.48 18.58
N ARG A 142 1.47 23.54 19.53
CA ARG A 142 2.29 23.59 20.74
C ARG A 142 3.76 23.29 20.45
N GLU A 143 4.02 22.43 19.47
CA GLU A 143 5.36 21.99 19.08
C GLU A 143 5.55 22.15 17.57
N PRO A 144 6.69 22.70 17.10
CA PRO A 144 6.99 22.80 15.68
C PRO A 144 7.45 21.47 15.07
N TYR A 145 7.58 21.40 13.75
CA TYR A 145 8.13 20.25 13.04
C TYR A 145 9.54 19.87 13.53
N GLN A 146 9.92 18.59 13.38
CA GLN A 146 11.29 18.13 13.56
C GLN A 146 11.73 17.26 12.39
N ARG A 147 12.90 17.58 11.80
CA ARG A 147 13.59 16.69 10.87
C ARG A 147 14.40 15.67 11.65
N CYS A 148 14.11 14.40 11.46
CA CYS A 148 14.86 13.28 12.04
C CYS A 148 14.53 12.03 11.24
N SER A 149 15.53 11.36 10.68
CA SER A 149 15.28 10.13 9.94
C SER A 149 14.72 9.03 10.85
N GLN A 150 13.89 8.15 10.30
CA GLN A 150 13.32 7.02 11.03
C GLN A 150 14.41 6.07 11.53
N ALA A 151 15.51 5.91 10.78
CA ALA A 151 16.66 5.11 11.21
C ALA A 151 17.27 5.65 12.51
N VAL A 152 17.37 6.98 12.65
CA VAL A 152 17.87 7.63 13.88
C VAL A 152 16.86 7.51 15.00
N LEU A 153 15.57 7.77 14.74
CA LEU A 153 14.50 7.66 15.74
C LEU A 153 14.38 6.25 16.32
N GLU A 154 14.31 5.22 15.47
CA GLU A 154 14.20 3.83 15.93
C GLU A 154 15.43 3.40 16.73
N ALA A 155 16.63 3.70 16.21
CA ALA A 155 17.89 3.36 16.90
C ALA A 155 18.01 4.05 18.26
N TRP A 156 17.46 5.26 18.40
CA TRP A 156 17.41 5.99 19.66
C TRP A 156 16.35 5.47 20.63
N LEU A 157 15.19 5.04 20.12
CA LEU A 157 14.10 4.49 20.92
C LEU A 157 14.36 3.06 21.41
N LYS A 158 14.97 2.20 20.60
CA LYS A 158 15.23 0.79 20.95
C LYS A 158 15.87 0.60 22.33
N PRO A 159 17.01 1.23 22.68
CA PRO A 159 17.60 1.05 24.01
C PRO A 159 16.73 1.63 25.14
N ARG A 160 15.90 2.62 24.86
CA ARG A 160 14.94 3.18 25.84
C ARG A 160 13.80 2.21 26.12
N ILE A 161 13.27 1.58 25.07
CA ILE A 161 12.29 0.50 25.19
C ILE A 161 12.85 -0.66 26.00
N GLN A 162 14.08 -1.08 25.72
CA GLN A 162 14.74 -2.18 26.45
C GLN A 162 15.05 -1.83 27.92
N ALA A 163 15.12 -0.54 28.26
CA ALA A 163 15.38 -0.06 29.62
C ALA A 163 14.08 0.21 30.43
N GLU A 164 12.94 0.35 29.76
CA GLU A 164 11.65 0.60 30.40
C GLU A 164 11.11 -0.68 31.04
N LYS A 165 10.83 -0.63 32.34
CA LYS A 165 10.51 -1.81 33.16
C LYS A 165 9.14 -2.42 32.83
N LEU A 166 8.23 -1.61 32.30
CA LEU A 166 6.88 -2.04 31.92
C LEU A 166 6.82 -2.62 30.50
N ILE A 167 7.93 -2.61 29.76
CA ILE A 167 7.99 -3.09 28.39
C ILE A 167 8.97 -4.27 28.32
N ASP A 168 8.44 -5.47 28.08
CA ASP A 168 9.25 -6.64 27.78
C ASP A 168 9.57 -6.69 26.27
N GLY A 169 10.72 -6.15 25.88
CA GLY A 169 11.12 -5.96 24.48
C GLY A 169 12.01 -7.07 23.91
N HIS A 170 11.50 -7.83 22.93
CA HIS A 170 12.18 -8.96 22.29
C HIS A 170 12.46 -8.72 20.81
N PHE A 171 13.72 -8.41 20.50
CA PHE A 171 14.23 -8.33 19.12
C PHE A 171 14.79 -9.69 18.69
N GLY A 172 14.39 -10.18 17.52
CA GLY A 172 14.63 -11.53 17.04
C GLY A 172 13.46 -12.52 17.25
N LEU A 173 12.32 -12.09 17.81
CA LEU A 173 11.12 -12.93 17.89
C LEU A 173 10.17 -12.61 16.73
N LYS A 174 10.06 -13.55 15.80
CA LYS A 174 9.21 -13.41 14.62
C LYS A 174 7.81 -13.96 14.90
N PHE A 175 6.80 -13.11 14.71
CA PHE A 175 5.40 -13.52 14.73
C PHE A 175 5.05 -14.41 13.51
N GLU A 176 4.36 -15.51 13.77
CA GLU A 176 3.93 -16.47 12.74
C GLU A 176 2.41 -16.45 12.54
N SER A 177 1.63 -16.60 13.61
CA SER A 177 0.17 -16.66 13.58
C SER A 177 -0.46 -16.34 14.94
N LEU A 178 -1.77 -16.16 14.97
CA LEU A 178 -2.54 -16.04 16.21
C LEU A 178 -3.88 -16.78 16.10
N THR A 179 -4.45 -17.10 17.26
CA THR A 179 -5.84 -17.52 17.43
C THR A 179 -6.51 -16.61 18.44
N GLU A 180 -7.59 -15.96 18.05
CA GLU A 180 -8.43 -15.13 18.92
C GLU A 180 -9.54 -15.97 19.57
N THR A 181 -9.83 -15.71 20.84
CA THR A 181 -10.89 -16.35 21.63
C THR A 181 -11.63 -15.31 22.48
N ASP A 182 -12.72 -15.71 23.12
CA ASP A 182 -13.46 -14.83 24.03
C ASP A 182 -12.63 -14.39 25.26
N GLU A 183 -11.60 -15.13 25.65
CA GLU A 183 -10.79 -14.87 26.86
C GLU A 183 -9.50 -14.06 26.58
N GLY A 184 -9.08 -14.00 25.32
CA GLY A 184 -7.81 -13.41 24.89
C GLY A 184 -7.34 -13.92 23.54
N VAL A 185 -6.05 -13.71 23.25
CA VAL A 185 -5.38 -14.10 22.01
C VAL A 185 -4.18 -14.97 22.35
N GLU A 186 -4.02 -16.09 21.67
CA GLU A 186 -2.82 -16.93 21.75
C GLU A 186 -2.02 -16.77 20.45
N SER A 187 -0.80 -16.24 20.56
CA SER A 187 0.09 -15.95 19.43
C SER A 187 1.26 -16.91 19.38
N GLN A 188 1.62 -17.37 18.18
CA GLN A 188 2.75 -18.26 17.90
C GLN A 188 3.89 -17.48 17.28
N LEU A 189 5.10 -17.65 17.82
CA LEU A 189 6.29 -16.95 17.40
C LEU A 189 7.48 -17.89 17.35
N THR A 190 8.47 -17.53 16.55
CA THR A 190 9.74 -18.26 16.41
C THR A 190 10.91 -17.33 16.68
N ASP A 191 11.85 -17.76 17.52
CA ASP A 191 13.14 -17.09 17.65
C ASP A 191 13.96 -17.28 16.36
N VAL A 192 14.36 -16.19 15.72
CA VAL A 192 15.03 -16.22 14.41
C VAL A 192 16.48 -16.74 14.48
N VAL A 193 17.07 -16.81 15.68
CA VAL A 193 18.44 -17.26 15.92
C VAL A 193 18.47 -18.72 16.37
N THR A 194 17.60 -19.11 17.30
CA THR A 194 17.59 -20.47 17.88
C THR A 194 16.59 -21.40 17.19
N GLY A 195 15.56 -20.87 16.54
CA GLY A 195 14.43 -21.63 16.01
C GLY A 195 13.43 -22.07 17.09
N GLU A 196 13.63 -21.67 18.34
CA GLU A 196 12.73 -22.03 19.45
C GLU A 196 11.34 -21.44 19.23
N GLN A 197 10.33 -22.23 19.60
CA GLN A 197 8.93 -21.84 19.48
C GLN A 197 8.46 -21.17 20.76
N HIS A 198 7.77 -20.04 20.61
CA HIS A 198 7.21 -19.25 21.68
C HIS A 198 5.69 -19.15 21.52
N ILE A 199 4.96 -19.31 22.63
CA ILE A 199 3.52 -19.09 22.70
C ILE A 199 3.27 -17.95 23.67
N ILE A 200 2.64 -16.88 23.20
CA ILE A 200 2.30 -15.71 24.02
C ILE A 200 0.78 -15.64 24.17
N ARG A 201 0.30 -15.63 25.41
CA ARG A 201 -1.11 -15.35 25.71
C ARG A 201 -1.26 -13.89 26.10
N SER A 202 -2.19 -13.20 25.44
CA SER A 202 -2.50 -11.81 25.77
C SER A 202 -3.99 -11.51 25.78
N LYS A 203 -4.39 -10.39 26.40
CA LYS A 203 -5.78 -9.91 26.33
C LYS A 203 -6.06 -9.20 25.01
N TYR A 204 -5.04 -8.51 24.51
CA TYR A 204 -5.08 -7.76 23.26
C TYR A 204 -3.79 -7.93 22.46
N VAL A 205 -3.88 -7.78 21.14
CA VAL A 205 -2.75 -7.71 20.22
C VAL A 205 -2.84 -6.42 19.40
N VAL A 206 -1.72 -5.72 19.22
CA VAL A 206 -1.60 -4.61 18.28
C VAL A 206 -0.58 -4.97 17.20
N GLY A 207 -1.06 -5.15 15.97
CA GLY A 207 -0.25 -5.39 14.79
C GLY A 207 0.36 -4.10 14.26
N CYS A 208 1.66 -3.93 14.47
CA CYS A 208 2.49 -2.83 13.99
C CYS A 208 3.59 -3.35 13.03
N ASP A 209 3.36 -4.49 12.39
CA ASP A 209 4.32 -5.32 11.66
C ASP A 209 4.47 -4.94 10.17
N GLY A 210 4.05 -3.73 9.82
CA GLY A 210 4.32 -3.08 8.54
C GLY A 210 3.44 -3.54 7.37
N ALA A 211 3.79 -3.08 6.17
CA ALA A 211 3.01 -3.29 4.94
C ALA A 211 2.64 -4.76 4.67
N GLY A 212 3.60 -5.66 4.94
CA GLY A 212 3.47 -7.11 4.80
C GLY A 212 2.75 -7.82 5.95
N SER A 213 2.06 -7.08 6.83
CA SER A 213 1.50 -7.53 8.10
C SER A 213 0.97 -8.97 8.09
N ARG A 214 1.58 -9.81 8.92
CA ARG A 214 1.12 -11.16 9.23
C ARG A 214 -0.06 -11.10 10.19
N VAL A 215 -0.07 -10.15 11.14
CA VAL A 215 -1.20 -9.97 12.07
C VAL A 215 -2.50 -9.70 11.30
N ARG A 216 -2.49 -8.73 10.36
CA ARG A 216 -3.65 -8.43 9.50
C ARG A 216 -4.14 -9.66 8.74
N LYS A 217 -3.22 -10.43 8.17
CA LYS A 217 -3.54 -11.65 7.42
C LYS A 217 -4.12 -12.75 8.31
N SER A 218 -3.61 -12.91 9.54
CA SER A 218 -4.11 -13.91 10.50
C SER A 218 -5.56 -13.65 10.93
N ILE A 219 -6.01 -12.40 10.91
CA ILE A 219 -7.42 -12.03 11.20
C ILE A 219 -8.27 -11.82 9.95
N GLY A 220 -7.75 -12.18 8.76
CA GLY A 220 -8.52 -12.20 7.51
C GLY A 220 -8.92 -10.82 6.97
N ILE A 221 -8.19 -9.76 7.31
CA ILE A 221 -8.50 -8.40 6.85
C ILE A 221 -7.77 -8.09 5.53
N ASN A 222 -8.52 -7.66 4.52
CA ASN A 222 -7.95 -7.25 3.23
C ASN A 222 -7.52 -5.78 3.21
N LEU A 223 -6.71 -5.43 2.21
CA LEU A 223 -6.38 -4.06 1.87
C LEU A 223 -7.16 -3.63 0.62
N LEU A 224 -7.70 -2.43 0.64
CA LEU A 224 -8.17 -1.69 -0.53
C LEU A 224 -7.04 -0.80 -1.05
N GLY A 225 -6.95 -0.64 -2.37
CA GLY A 225 -5.88 0.11 -3.03
C GLY A 225 -4.81 -0.81 -3.63
N GLY A 226 -3.61 -0.29 -3.88
CA GLY A 226 -2.56 -1.06 -4.52
C GLY A 226 -1.30 -0.29 -4.88
N PRO A 227 -0.39 -0.95 -5.61
CA PRO A 227 0.86 -0.35 -6.07
C PRO A 227 0.64 0.76 -7.09
N VAL A 228 1.49 1.79 -7.01
CA VAL A 228 1.63 2.84 -8.03
C VAL A 228 2.64 2.35 -9.09
N PRO A 229 2.40 2.57 -10.39
CA PRO A 229 3.29 2.12 -11.48
C PRO A 229 4.55 3.00 -11.60
N ALA A 230 5.30 3.10 -10.51
CA ALA A 230 6.56 3.82 -10.43
C ALA A 230 7.59 2.97 -9.66
N ALA A 231 8.86 3.07 -10.06
CA ALA A 231 9.97 2.52 -9.32
C ALA A 231 11.01 3.61 -9.09
N MET A 232 11.55 3.65 -7.88
CA MET A 232 12.56 4.62 -7.46
C MET A 232 13.79 3.87 -7.00
N LEU A 233 14.96 4.26 -7.48
CA LEU A 233 16.24 3.90 -6.89
C LEU A 233 16.53 4.89 -5.75
N LEU A 234 16.87 4.34 -4.59
CA LEU A 234 17.31 5.04 -3.40
C LEU A 234 18.78 4.76 -3.17
N ILE A 235 19.57 5.81 -3.00
CA ILE A 235 20.98 5.72 -2.57
C ILE A 235 21.14 6.62 -1.35
N HIS A 236 21.42 6.01 -0.20
CA HIS A 236 21.75 6.69 1.05
C HIS A 236 23.27 6.69 1.20
N PHE A 237 23.88 7.86 1.37
CA PHE A 237 25.33 8.00 1.29
C PHE A 237 25.85 9.10 2.22
N LYS A 238 27.15 9.04 2.49
CA LYS A 238 27.90 10.07 3.19
C LYS A 238 28.77 10.88 2.25
N SER A 239 28.75 12.19 2.42
CA SER A 239 29.65 13.14 1.76
C SER A 239 29.75 14.42 2.56
N ARG A 240 30.99 14.82 2.89
CA ARG A 240 31.33 16.12 3.48
C ARG A 240 31.68 17.20 2.44
N ASP A 241 31.40 16.96 1.16
CA ASP A 241 31.68 17.89 0.07
C ASP A 241 30.59 18.98 -0.03
N LEU A 242 30.34 19.68 1.08
CA LEU A 242 29.24 20.62 1.23
C LEU A 242 29.29 21.75 0.19
N SER A 243 30.49 22.21 -0.15
CA SER A 243 30.68 23.27 -1.15
C SER A 243 30.12 22.90 -2.53
N ARG A 244 30.10 21.60 -2.86
CA ARG A 244 29.58 21.08 -4.12
C ARG A 244 28.13 20.61 -3.99
N LEU A 245 27.78 19.96 -2.88
CA LEU A 245 26.42 19.49 -2.63
C LEU A 245 25.43 20.64 -2.44
N GLN A 246 25.82 21.70 -1.73
CA GLN A 246 25.02 22.89 -1.46
C GLN A 246 25.42 24.06 -2.39
N LYS A 247 25.74 23.76 -3.66
CA LYS A 247 26.12 24.78 -4.66
C LYS A 247 25.11 25.93 -4.75
N HIS A 248 23.81 25.64 -4.62
CA HIS A 248 22.71 26.62 -4.62
C HIS A 248 22.26 27.04 -3.19
N GLY A 249 23.12 26.81 -2.20
CA GLY A 249 22.84 27.06 -0.79
C GLY A 249 22.28 25.84 -0.05
N GLN A 250 22.02 26.02 1.25
CA GLN A 250 21.42 24.98 2.09
C GLN A 250 20.00 24.66 1.63
N PHE A 251 19.63 23.38 1.72
CA PHE A 251 18.31 22.85 1.40
C PHE A 251 17.98 21.68 2.31
N TRP A 252 16.69 21.48 2.60
CA TRP A 252 16.20 20.21 3.11
C TRP A 252 16.05 19.23 1.96
N HIS A 253 15.29 19.60 0.92
CA HIS A 253 15.14 18.84 -0.32
C HIS A 253 15.62 19.68 -1.50
N ILE A 254 16.29 19.05 -2.46
CA ILE A 254 16.51 19.62 -3.78
C ILE A 254 16.02 18.65 -4.84
N SER A 255 15.18 19.14 -5.75
CA SER A 255 14.70 18.40 -6.91
C SER A 255 15.40 18.91 -8.16
N PHE A 256 15.81 17.98 -9.02
CA PHE A 256 16.56 18.27 -10.24
C PHE A 256 15.70 18.09 -11.47
N ALA A 257 16.09 18.73 -12.58
CA ALA A 257 15.40 18.53 -13.83
C ALA A 257 15.41 17.06 -14.28
N SER A 258 16.47 16.31 -13.90
CA SER A 258 16.60 14.88 -14.15
C SER A 258 15.45 14.03 -13.57
N GLY A 259 14.59 14.59 -12.71
CA GLY A 259 13.56 13.88 -11.97
C GLY A 259 14.10 13.19 -10.71
N ALA A 260 15.39 13.37 -10.44
CA ALA A 260 16.02 12.97 -9.20
C ALA A 260 15.81 14.03 -8.12
N PHE A 261 15.87 13.63 -6.86
CA PHE A 261 15.89 14.54 -5.73
C PHE A 261 16.82 14.05 -4.63
N ILE A 262 17.43 14.98 -3.91
CA ILE A 262 18.31 14.72 -2.78
C ILE A 262 17.69 15.31 -1.52
N ILE A 263 17.75 14.53 -0.45
CA ILE A 263 17.30 14.89 0.89
C ILE A 263 18.52 15.02 1.80
N ALA A 264 18.69 16.19 2.41
CA ALA A 264 19.63 16.40 3.51
C ALA A 264 19.09 15.73 4.78
N GLN A 265 19.80 14.72 5.29
CA GLN A 265 19.32 13.92 6.43
C GLN A 265 19.74 14.53 7.77
N ASP A 266 20.94 15.13 7.83
CA ASP A 266 21.52 15.69 9.06
C ASP A 266 22.17 17.08 8.88
N GLU A 267 22.25 17.62 7.66
CA GLU A 267 22.97 18.86 7.30
C GLU A 267 24.49 18.82 7.51
N VAL A 268 25.06 17.63 7.75
CA VAL A 268 26.49 17.44 8.06
C VAL A 268 27.17 16.60 7.01
N ASP A 269 26.78 15.33 6.89
CA ASP A 269 27.39 14.42 5.92
C ASP A 269 26.44 13.39 5.35
N THR A 270 25.21 13.25 5.84
CA THR A 270 24.30 12.19 5.41
C THR A 270 23.25 12.71 4.43
N TRP A 271 23.14 12.03 3.28
CA TRP A 271 22.26 12.40 2.18
C TRP A 271 21.51 11.19 1.64
N THR A 272 20.32 11.42 1.08
CA THR A 272 19.57 10.38 0.38
C THR A 272 19.18 10.88 -1.00
N LEU A 273 19.67 10.22 -2.04
CA LEU A 273 19.23 10.39 -3.40
C LEU A 273 18.05 9.46 -3.69
N HIS A 274 17.03 10.00 -4.35
CA HIS A 274 15.99 9.25 -5.02
C HIS A 274 15.98 9.59 -6.51
N THR A 275 15.93 8.59 -7.37
CA THR A 275 15.80 8.79 -8.81
C THR A 275 14.86 7.76 -9.43
N LYS A 276 14.10 8.19 -10.45
CA LYS A 276 13.17 7.30 -11.15
C LYS A 276 13.95 6.29 -11.99
N ILE A 277 13.50 5.04 -11.96
CA ILE A 277 14.01 3.97 -12.82
C ILE A 277 12.83 3.25 -13.49
N PRO A 278 12.99 2.75 -14.73
CA PRO A 278 12.04 1.81 -15.31
C PRO A 278 11.81 0.61 -14.40
N ILE A 279 10.56 0.11 -14.35
CA ILE A 279 10.11 -0.93 -13.40
C ILE A 279 10.91 -2.24 -13.54
N ASP A 280 11.44 -2.50 -14.73
CA ASP A 280 12.23 -3.67 -15.15
C ASP A 280 13.75 -3.45 -15.08
N THR A 281 14.21 -2.28 -14.61
CA THR A 281 15.63 -2.00 -14.43
C THR A 281 16.25 -2.89 -13.35
N ASP A 282 17.37 -3.53 -13.70
CA ASP A 282 18.23 -4.24 -12.77
C ASP A 282 19.09 -3.25 -11.97
N TRP A 283 18.46 -2.66 -10.94
CA TRP A 283 19.06 -1.60 -10.11
C TRP A 283 20.30 -2.07 -9.34
N GLU A 284 20.47 -3.37 -9.11
CA GLU A 284 21.65 -3.91 -8.43
C GLU A 284 22.93 -3.67 -9.23
N LYS A 285 22.84 -3.65 -10.56
CA LYS A 285 23.96 -3.40 -11.47
C LYS A 285 24.29 -1.92 -11.67
N MET A 286 23.43 -1.00 -11.24
CA MET A 286 23.69 0.44 -11.37
C MET A 286 24.80 0.86 -10.41
N ASP A 287 25.78 1.62 -10.91
CA ASP A 287 26.83 2.19 -10.08
C ASP A 287 26.27 3.35 -9.24
N PRO A 288 26.41 3.31 -7.90
CA PRO A 288 25.83 4.34 -7.05
C PRO A 288 26.49 5.71 -7.22
N GLU A 289 27.81 5.78 -7.48
CA GLU A 289 28.51 7.04 -7.63
C GLU A 289 28.13 7.71 -8.94
N GLU A 290 28.16 6.96 -10.05
CA GLU A 290 27.73 7.45 -11.36
C GLU A 290 26.29 7.94 -11.32
N THR A 291 25.40 7.20 -10.63
CA THR A 291 24.00 7.61 -10.46
C THR A 291 23.89 8.94 -9.71
N ILE A 292 24.68 9.14 -8.66
CA ILE A 292 24.73 10.42 -7.91
C ILE A 292 25.25 11.54 -8.80
N TYR A 293 26.34 11.33 -9.52
CA TYR A 293 26.95 12.35 -10.38
C TYR A 293 26.00 12.75 -11.52
N ASN A 294 25.31 11.79 -12.12
CA ASN A 294 24.30 12.05 -13.16
C ASN A 294 23.09 12.81 -12.62
N ALA A 295 22.64 12.47 -11.41
CA ALA A 295 21.52 13.16 -10.77
C ALA A 295 21.85 14.64 -10.47
N LEU A 296 23.02 14.89 -9.87
CA LEU A 296 23.54 16.23 -9.55
C LEU A 296 23.85 17.04 -10.81
N GLY A 297 24.35 16.35 -11.84
CA GLY A 297 24.79 16.94 -13.09
C GLY A 297 23.72 17.69 -13.86
N GLY A 298 22.49 17.19 -13.82
CA GLY A 298 21.44 17.65 -14.73
C GLY A 298 21.59 17.02 -16.12
N PRO A 299 20.84 17.51 -17.12
CA PRO A 299 20.89 16.99 -18.49
C PRO A 299 22.24 17.19 -19.19
N LEU A 300 23.05 18.19 -18.80
CA LEU A 300 24.23 18.57 -19.58
C LEU A 300 25.46 17.67 -19.38
N ALA A 301 25.85 17.41 -18.14
CA ALA A 301 27.03 16.59 -17.83
C ALA A 301 26.95 16.06 -16.39
N PRO A 302 27.58 14.92 -16.07
CA PRO A 302 27.69 14.45 -14.69
C PRO A 302 28.46 15.47 -13.82
N PHE A 303 28.10 15.60 -12.55
CA PHE A 303 28.78 16.47 -11.60
C PHE A 303 29.40 15.66 -10.45
N PRO A 304 30.71 15.31 -10.56
CA PRO A 304 31.39 14.53 -9.53
C PRO A 304 31.43 15.27 -8.19
N ILE A 305 31.24 14.54 -7.09
CA ILE A 305 31.47 15.03 -5.73
C ILE A 305 32.31 14.00 -4.99
N LYS A 306 32.97 14.39 -3.90
CA LYS A 306 33.61 13.40 -3.03
C LYS A 306 32.55 12.62 -2.24
N ILE A 307 32.39 11.34 -2.53
CA ILE A 307 31.57 10.43 -1.72
C ILE A 307 32.48 9.76 -0.68
N ASP A 308 32.12 9.88 0.60
CA ASP A 308 32.88 9.29 1.70
C ASP A 308 32.46 7.81 1.92
N GLU A 309 31.17 7.50 1.79
CA GLU A 309 30.63 6.14 2.01
C GLU A 309 29.26 5.96 1.34
N ILE A 310 28.98 4.78 0.77
CA ILE A 310 27.60 4.37 0.41
C ILE A 310 27.02 3.52 1.55
N LEU A 311 25.96 4.02 2.19
CA LEU A 311 25.32 3.38 3.34
C LEU A 311 24.27 2.34 2.91
N VAL A 312 23.39 2.72 1.96
CA VAL A 312 22.30 1.87 1.45
C VAL A 312 22.11 2.14 -0.04
N LYS A 313 21.91 1.08 -0.84
CA LYS A 313 21.42 1.14 -2.23
C LYS A 313 20.26 0.18 -2.39
N SER A 314 19.14 0.64 -2.94
CA SER A 314 17.96 -0.20 -3.15
C SER A 314 16.93 0.41 -4.08
N SER A 315 15.98 -0.39 -4.56
CA SER A 315 14.75 0.12 -5.17
C SER A 315 13.52 -0.03 -4.27
N TRP A 316 12.58 0.90 -4.41
CA TRP A 316 11.25 0.79 -3.80
C TRP A 316 10.16 1.20 -4.79
N ARG A 317 8.94 0.69 -4.53
CA ARG A 317 7.74 1.02 -5.29
C ARG A 317 6.72 1.64 -4.35
N PRO A 318 6.12 2.79 -4.70
CA PRO A 318 5.09 3.38 -3.87
C PRO A 318 3.83 2.50 -3.88
N ASN A 319 3.24 2.31 -2.71
CA ASN A 319 1.94 1.64 -2.54
C ASN A 319 0.98 2.59 -1.84
N ILE A 320 -0.29 2.51 -2.21
CA ILE A 320 -1.36 3.25 -1.55
C ILE A 320 -2.45 2.26 -1.15
N CYS A 321 -2.58 1.99 0.15
CA CYS A 321 -3.52 1.00 0.65
C CYS A 321 -4.19 1.43 1.95
N ILE A 322 -5.38 0.91 2.21
CA ILE A 322 -6.10 1.02 3.49
C ILE A 322 -6.72 -0.34 3.85
N ALA A 323 -6.67 -0.74 5.11
CA ALA A 323 -7.34 -1.94 5.60
C ALA A 323 -8.86 -1.73 5.69
N GLU A 324 -9.64 -2.74 5.33
CA GLU A 324 -11.11 -2.67 5.40
C GLU A 324 -11.65 -2.57 6.83
N SER A 325 -10.84 -2.98 7.80
CA SER A 325 -11.10 -2.86 9.23
C SER A 325 -9.78 -2.68 9.96
N TYR A 326 -9.79 -1.91 11.06
CA TYR A 326 -8.62 -1.79 11.94
C TYR A 326 -8.68 -2.72 13.15
N THR A 327 -9.80 -3.43 13.31
CA THR A 327 -10.04 -4.37 14.42
C THR A 327 -10.47 -5.74 13.91
N SER A 328 -10.08 -6.80 14.61
CA SER A 328 -10.66 -8.13 14.39
C SER A 328 -12.15 -8.15 14.75
N PRO A 329 -12.92 -9.10 14.20
CA PRO A 329 -14.31 -9.31 14.60
C PRO A 329 -14.51 -9.57 16.10
N GLY A 330 -13.55 -10.24 16.75
CA GLY A 330 -13.57 -10.48 18.20
C GLY A 330 -13.18 -9.26 19.05
N GLY A 331 -12.72 -8.17 18.44
CA GLY A 331 -12.40 -6.93 19.13
C GLY A 331 -11.16 -7.00 20.04
N ARG A 332 -10.26 -7.97 19.83
CA ARG A 332 -9.02 -8.13 20.61
C ARG A 332 -7.75 -7.89 19.83
N VAL A 333 -7.81 -7.83 18.50
CA VAL A 333 -6.64 -7.57 17.64
C VAL A 333 -6.85 -6.26 16.88
N PHE A 334 -5.89 -5.35 16.99
CA PHE A 334 -5.92 -4.03 16.36
C PHE A 334 -4.75 -3.85 15.39
N LEU A 335 -4.91 -3.04 14.36
CA LEU A 335 -3.87 -2.70 13.38
C LEU A 335 -3.50 -1.23 13.49
N ALA A 336 -2.21 -0.89 13.50
CA ALA A 336 -1.72 0.49 13.55
C ALA A 336 -0.53 0.73 12.62
N GLY A 337 -0.50 1.88 11.95
CA GLY A 337 0.52 2.23 10.96
C GLY A 337 0.44 1.41 9.68
N ASP A 338 1.58 1.06 9.09
CA ASP A 338 1.68 0.37 7.78
C ASP A 338 0.95 -0.98 7.69
N SER A 339 0.63 -1.60 8.83
CA SER A 339 -0.23 -2.80 8.86
C SER A 339 -1.68 -2.48 8.49
N ALA A 340 -2.13 -1.26 8.74
CA ALA A 340 -3.47 -0.73 8.51
C ALA A 340 -3.55 0.17 7.27
N HIS A 341 -2.55 1.01 7.02
CA HIS A 341 -2.57 1.96 5.89
C HIS A 341 -1.18 2.18 5.30
N GLN A 342 -1.08 2.22 3.97
CA GLN A 342 0.15 2.47 3.25
C GLN A 342 -0.01 3.72 2.42
N ASN A 343 1.00 4.58 2.47
CA ASN A 343 0.94 5.89 1.87
C ASN A 343 2.17 6.16 0.99
N ILE A 344 2.01 7.07 0.03
CA ILE A 344 3.16 7.65 -0.67
C ILE A 344 3.82 8.72 0.22
N PRO A 345 5.14 8.96 0.06
CA PRO A 345 5.89 9.77 1.02
C PRO A 345 5.61 11.28 0.93
N THR A 346 4.96 11.77 -0.13
CA THR A 346 4.68 13.20 -0.32
C THR A 346 3.82 13.76 0.81
N GLY A 347 4.29 14.83 1.45
CA GLY A 347 3.71 15.42 2.67
C GLY A 347 4.07 14.71 3.98
N GLY A 348 4.81 13.59 3.94
CA GLY A 348 5.31 12.93 5.16
C GLY A 348 4.23 12.29 6.04
N TYR A 349 3.00 12.06 5.55
CA TYR A 349 1.89 11.68 6.43
C TYR A 349 1.87 10.23 6.93
N GLY A 350 2.63 9.32 6.32
CA GLY A 350 2.59 7.89 6.69
C GLY A 350 2.92 7.63 8.16
N MET A 351 4.16 7.95 8.58
CA MET A 351 4.57 7.77 9.98
C MET A 351 3.75 8.65 10.93
N ASN A 352 3.46 9.89 10.55
CA ASN A 352 2.70 10.81 11.41
C ASN A 352 1.26 10.32 11.68
N THR A 353 0.62 9.69 10.68
CA THR A 353 -0.67 9.01 10.88
C THR A 353 -0.51 7.79 11.79
N ALA A 354 0.57 7.02 11.63
CA ALA A 354 0.88 5.87 12.49
C ALA A 354 1.12 6.27 13.95
N VAL A 355 1.75 7.42 14.21
CA VAL A 355 1.89 7.99 15.58
C VAL A 355 0.52 8.30 16.16
N GLY A 356 -0.36 8.95 15.39
CA GLY A 356 -1.75 9.21 15.80
C GLY A 356 -2.53 7.95 16.13
N ASP A 357 -2.40 6.89 15.32
CA ASP A 357 -3.03 5.60 15.57
C ASP A 357 -2.51 4.96 16.86
N SER A 358 -1.20 4.96 17.02
CA SER A 358 -0.50 4.31 18.13
C SER A 358 -0.84 4.96 19.47
N PHE A 359 -0.90 6.29 19.47
CA PHE A 359 -1.32 7.06 20.63
C PHE A 359 -2.77 6.75 20.97
N ASP A 360 -3.67 6.78 19.98
CA ASP A 360 -5.10 6.57 20.16
C ASP A 360 -5.45 5.17 20.69
N ILE A 361 -4.92 4.11 20.06
CA ILE A 361 -5.16 2.74 20.56
C ILE A 361 -4.51 2.51 21.92
N GLY A 362 -3.34 3.10 22.18
CA GLY A 362 -2.60 2.91 23.43
C GLY A 362 -3.38 3.39 24.66
N TRP A 363 -3.91 4.61 24.64
CA TRP A 363 -4.68 5.13 25.78
C TRP A 363 -6.03 4.41 25.96
N LYS A 364 -6.67 4.00 24.85
CA LYS A 364 -7.95 3.27 24.89
C LYS A 364 -7.78 1.87 25.49
N LEU A 365 -6.74 1.15 25.09
CA LEU A 365 -6.37 -0.13 25.70
C LEU A 365 -6.06 0.03 27.18
N ALA A 366 -5.32 1.06 27.56
CA ALA A 366 -5.04 1.34 28.97
C ALA A 366 -6.31 1.61 29.77
N ALA A 367 -7.23 2.41 29.24
CA ALA A 367 -8.52 2.70 29.87
C ALA A 367 -9.38 1.44 30.06
N THR A 368 -9.43 0.57 29.05
CA THR A 368 -10.14 -0.71 29.12
C THR A 368 -9.50 -1.66 30.15
N LEU A 369 -8.16 -1.77 30.17
CA LEU A 369 -7.46 -2.62 31.13
C LEU A 369 -7.56 -2.11 32.57
N LYS A 370 -7.67 -0.79 32.76
CA LYS A 370 -7.98 -0.14 34.06
C LYS A 370 -9.48 -0.17 34.41
N GLN A 371 -10.31 -0.80 33.59
CA GLN A 371 -11.74 -1.09 33.84
C GLN A 371 -12.67 0.13 33.94
N TYR A 372 -12.23 1.32 33.49
CA TYR A 372 -13.13 2.48 33.35
C TYR A 372 -13.57 2.69 31.90
N GLY A 373 -12.80 2.23 30.91
CA GLY A 373 -13.17 2.24 29.50
C GLY A 373 -14.22 1.17 29.16
N GLY A 374 -15.33 1.56 28.56
CA GLY A 374 -16.40 0.67 28.12
C GLY A 374 -16.13 0.04 26.74
N LYS A 375 -17.02 -0.87 26.34
CA LYS A 375 -16.89 -1.67 25.09
C LYS A 375 -16.79 -0.82 23.82
N ASP A 376 -17.44 0.34 23.80
CA ASP A 376 -17.49 1.17 22.60
C ASP A 376 -16.28 2.12 22.51
N LEU A 377 -15.49 2.23 23.58
CA LEU A 377 -14.22 2.96 23.56
C LEU A 377 -13.23 2.32 22.59
N LEU A 378 -13.06 1.00 22.62
CA LEU A 378 -12.17 0.31 21.67
C LEU A 378 -12.73 0.33 20.25
N LYS A 379 -14.06 0.26 20.07
CA LYS A 379 -14.68 0.41 18.74
C LYS A 379 -14.41 1.78 18.13
N SER A 380 -14.36 2.83 18.95
CA SER A 380 -14.07 4.17 18.48
C SER A 380 -12.72 4.29 17.79
N TYR A 381 -11.74 3.41 18.10
CA TYR A 381 -10.42 3.44 17.45
C TYR A 381 -10.51 3.42 15.93
N GLU A 382 -11.23 2.45 15.34
CA GLU A 382 -11.32 2.41 13.88
C GLU A 382 -12.21 3.52 13.33
N LEU A 383 -13.30 3.85 14.04
CA LEU A 383 -14.26 4.86 13.59
C LEU A 383 -13.65 6.26 13.57
N GLU A 384 -12.65 6.49 14.43
CA GLU A 384 -11.87 7.72 14.48
C GLU A 384 -10.69 7.69 13.51
N ARG A 385 -9.88 6.63 13.51
CA ARG A 385 -8.56 6.65 12.83
C ARG A 385 -8.60 6.29 11.35
N LEU A 386 -9.47 5.38 10.92
CA LEU A 386 -9.55 4.96 9.51
C LEU A 386 -9.92 6.13 8.59
N PRO A 387 -10.95 6.97 8.89
CA PRO A 387 -11.25 8.14 8.05
C PRO A 387 -10.08 9.12 7.92
N ILE A 388 -9.27 9.28 8.98
CA ILE A 388 -8.12 10.18 8.96
C ILE A 388 -7.00 9.62 8.07
N ALA A 389 -6.74 8.32 8.14
CA ALA A 389 -5.78 7.69 7.24
C ALA A 389 -6.18 7.86 5.77
N VAL A 390 -7.44 7.62 5.42
CA VAL A 390 -7.94 7.82 4.04
C VAL A 390 -7.79 9.28 3.58
N ARG A 391 -8.12 10.24 4.44
CA ARG A 391 -7.92 11.67 4.17
C ARG A 391 -6.46 12.00 3.90
N ASN A 392 -5.55 11.53 4.73
CA ASN A 392 -4.12 11.81 4.61
C ASN A 392 -3.51 11.16 3.37
N ILE A 393 -3.94 9.93 3.05
CA ILE A 393 -3.56 9.25 1.82
C ILE A 393 -4.01 10.04 0.59
N ASN A 394 -5.27 10.47 0.56
CA ASN A 394 -5.81 11.26 -0.54
C ASN A 394 -4.99 12.54 -0.76
N GLN A 395 -4.64 13.23 0.33
CA GLN A 395 -3.85 14.44 0.22
C GLN A 395 -2.42 14.19 -0.28
N SER A 396 -1.79 13.12 0.19
CA SER A 396 -0.48 12.72 -0.32
C SER A 396 -0.54 12.49 -1.84
N GLY A 397 -1.61 11.85 -2.33
CA GLY A 397 -1.93 11.68 -3.74
C GLY A 397 -2.08 12.98 -4.52
N THR A 398 -2.66 14.02 -3.92
CA THR A 398 -2.76 15.37 -4.51
C THR A 398 -1.38 16.00 -4.68
N PHE A 399 -0.51 15.94 -3.66
CA PHE A 399 0.85 16.47 -3.77
C PHE A 399 1.69 15.71 -4.80
N TRP A 400 1.50 14.40 -4.91
CA TRP A 400 2.16 13.60 -5.94
C TRP A 400 1.79 14.07 -7.36
N LYS A 401 0.54 14.51 -7.59
CA LYS A 401 0.15 15.09 -8.88
C LYS A 401 0.86 16.41 -9.16
N VAL A 402 1.06 17.25 -8.15
CA VAL A 402 1.85 18.49 -8.29
C VAL A 402 3.27 18.15 -8.76
N TRP A 403 3.93 17.21 -8.09
CA TRP A 403 5.26 16.73 -8.52
C TRP A 403 5.24 16.09 -9.90
N ALA A 404 4.22 15.31 -10.24
CA ALA A 404 4.05 14.76 -11.58
C ALA A 404 3.97 15.87 -12.64
N THR A 405 3.20 16.93 -12.39
CA THR A 405 3.12 18.09 -13.28
C THR A 405 4.46 18.82 -13.38
N ILE A 406 5.18 19.02 -12.27
CA ILE A 406 6.54 19.59 -12.29
C ILE A 406 7.44 18.72 -13.17
N TRP A 407 7.52 17.42 -12.89
CA TRP A 407 8.37 16.50 -13.66
C TRP A 407 8.02 16.45 -15.15
N SER A 408 6.74 16.55 -15.53
CA SER A 408 6.34 16.62 -16.93
C SER A 408 6.80 17.91 -17.61
N ARG A 409 6.62 19.07 -16.97
CA ARG A 409 7.11 20.37 -17.49
C ARG A 409 8.63 20.37 -17.65
N VAL A 410 9.29 19.73 -16.71
CA VAL A 410 10.75 19.62 -16.67
C VAL A 410 11.28 18.66 -17.73
N ALA A 411 10.52 17.63 -18.12
CA ALA A 411 10.91 16.78 -19.24
C ALA A 411 11.04 17.57 -20.55
N GLU A 412 10.28 18.66 -20.72
CA GLU A 412 10.40 19.56 -21.87
C GLU A 412 11.71 20.36 -21.83
N ILE A 413 12.15 20.80 -20.63
CA ILE A 413 13.45 21.44 -20.40
C ILE A 413 14.61 20.49 -20.78
N ARG A 414 14.40 19.18 -20.64
CA ARG A 414 15.41 18.13 -20.87
C ARG A 414 15.50 17.62 -22.31
N THR A 415 14.72 18.13 -23.25
CA THR A 415 14.72 17.57 -24.60
C THR A 415 16.07 17.79 -25.29
N ASP A 416 16.71 16.71 -25.76
CA ASP A 416 17.97 16.72 -26.54
C ASP A 416 17.81 17.41 -27.92
N THR A 417 16.57 17.73 -28.28
CA THR A 417 16.23 18.55 -29.44
C THR A 417 16.45 20.01 -29.05
N PRO A 418 17.27 20.79 -29.79
CA PRO A 418 17.38 22.22 -29.52
C PRO A 418 15.97 22.83 -29.54
N LEU A 419 15.50 23.33 -28.39
CA LEU A 419 14.39 24.27 -28.39
C LEU A 419 14.83 25.38 -29.35
N SER A 420 14.06 25.55 -30.41
CA SER A 420 14.44 26.32 -31.59
C SER A 420 14.81 27.77 -31.26
N LYS A 421 14.48 28.26 -30.06
CA LYS A 421 14.74 29.60 -29.56
C LYS A 421 15.03 29.60 -28.04
N PRO A 422 16.08 30.29 -27.56
CA PRO A 422 16.35 30.49 -26.12
C PRO A 422 15.18 31.10 -25.33
N GLU A 423 14.37 31.94 -25.98
CA GLU A 423 13.18 32.55 -25.37
C GLU A 423 12.13 31.51 -24.94
N GLU A 424 12.01 30.39 -25.66
CA GLU A 424 11.06 29.31 -25.34
C GLU A 424 11.51 28.56 -24.07
N LEU A 425 12.81 28.32 -23.93
CA LEU A 425 13.39 27.70 -22.73
C LEU A 425 13.20 28.58 -21.49
N GLU A 426 13.48 29.88 -21.61
CA GLU A 426 13.27 30.83 -20.51
C GLU A 426 11.79 30.95 -20.11
N ALA A 427 10.88 30.89 -21.09
CA ALA A 427 9.45 30.85 -20.80
C ALA A 427 9.03 29.56 -20.06
N ILE A 428 9.55 28.39 -20.45
CA ILE A 428 9.27 27.11 -19.75
C ILE A 428 9.81 27.17 -18.32
N LYS A 429 11.04 27.67 -18.12
CA LYS A 429 11.63 27.86 -16.78
C LYS A 429 10.78 28.78 -15.92
N ALA A 430 10.40 29.97 -16.42
CA ALA A 430 9.59 30.93 -15.69
C ALA A 430 8.21 30.36 -15.32
N ASN A 431 7.53 29.71 -16.26
CA ASN A 431 6.23 29.07 -16.02
C ASN A 431 6.33 27.90 -15.03
N THR A 432 7.45 27.16 -15.05
CA THR A 432 7.71 26.07 -14.09
C THR A 432 8.02 26.62 -12.70
N ALA A 433 8.79 27.70 -12.61
CA ALA A 433 9.08 28.41 -11.36
C ALA A 433 7.78 28.94 -10.73
N GLU A 434 6.92 29.60 -11.51
CA GLU A 434 5.63 30.10 -11.03
C GLU A 434 4.73 28.95 -10.55
N PHE A 435 4.62 27.86 -11.33
CA PHE A 435 3.85 26.69 -10.91
C PHE A 435 4.41 26.08 -9.62
N PHE A 436 5.72 25.93 -9.50
CA PHE A 436 6.38 25.43 -8.31
C PHE A 436 6.02 26.30 -7.10
N ILE A 437 6.30 27.61 -7.17
CA ILE A 437 6.09 28.56 -6.06
C ILE A 437 4.64 28.61 -5.60
N THR A 438 3.68 28.51 -6.52
CA THR A 438 2.25 28.60 -6.20
C THR A 438 1.63 27.28 -5.69
N ASN A 439 2.37 26.17 -5.70
CA ASN A 439 1.91 24.84 -5.28
C ASN A 439 2.73 24.27 -4.11
N ASP A 440 3.01 25.10 -3.10
CA ASP A 440 3.81 24.77 -1.92
C ASP A 440 3.03 24.11 -0.76
N ALA A 441 1.79 23.72 -1.02
CA ALA A 441 0.86 23.17 -0.04
C ALA A 441 1.39 21.91 0.68
N GLU A 442 2.32 21.17 0.08
CA GLU A 442 2.88 19.93 0.63
C GLU A 442 3.44 20.10 2.05
N ASN A 443 4.11 21.23 2.31
CA ASN A 443 4.75 21.52 3.59
C ASN A 443 4.04 22.65 4.37
N LYS A 444 2.81 22.99 3.98
CA LYS A 444 2.00 24.07 4.57
C LYS A 444 0.56 23.67 4.88
N SER A 445 0.21 22.40 4.71
CA SER A 445 -1.16 21.90 4.93
C SER A 445 -1.48 21.64 6.40
N HIS A 446 -1.36 22.67 7.26
CA HIS A 446 -1.63 22.53 8.70
C HIS A 446 -3.06 22.09 8.99
N GLY A 447 -4.01 22.42 8.11
CA GLY A 447 -5.38 21.96 8.20
C GLY A 447 -5.50 20.44 8.14
N ILE A 448 -4.65 19.76 7.37
CA ILE A 448 -4.54 18.29 7.32
C ILE A 448 -3.98 17.75 8.64
N GLU A 449 -2.90 18.34 9.13
CA GLU A 449 -2.14 17.84 10.27
C GLU A 449 -2.81 18.05 11.62
N LEU A 450 -3.44 19.21 11.83
CA LEU A 450 -4.01 19.63 13.12
C LEU A 450 -5.53 19.71 13.10
N GLY A 451 -6.14 19.87 11.93
CA GLY A 451 -7.56 20.21 11.77
C GLY A 451 -8.50 19.03 11.55
N TYR A 452 -8.04 17.78 11.70
CA TYR A 452 -8.96 16.64 11.64
C TYR A 452 -9.82 16.55 12.91
N ARG A 453 -11.04 16.02 12.78
CA ARG A 453 -12.01 15.92 13.87
C ARG A 453 -12.64 14.54 13.92
N TYR A 454 -12.94 14.08 15.12
CA TYR A 454 -13.65 12.84 15.42
C TYR A 454 -15.16 13.07 15.60
N ASN A 455 -15.77 13.87 14.71
CA ASN A 455 -17.17 14.31 14.81
C ASN A 455 -18.19 13.15 14.77
N ALA A 456 -17.87 12.04 14.10
CA ALA A 456 -18.70 10.83 14.05
C ALA A 456 -18.34 9.80 15.14
N SER A 457 -17.52 10.16 16.12
CA SER A 457 -17.08 9.22 17.16
C SER A 457 -18.19 8.91 18.16
N PRO A 458 -18.35 7.64 18.58
CA PRO A 458 -19.27 7.26 19.65
C PRO A 458 -18.85 7.80 21.03
N VAL A 459 -17.58 8.22 21.20
CA VAL A 459 -17.05 8.70 22.48
C VAL A 459 -16.86 10.22 22.53
N VAL A 460 -17.59 10.92 21.67
CA VAL A 460 -17.66 12.38 21.61
C VAL A 460 -19.12 12.78 21.79
N VAL A 461 -19.38 13.69 22.72
CA VAL A 461 -20.72 14.23 22.96
C VAL A 461 -20.99 15.35 21.95
N PRO A 462 -22.04 15.26 21.12
CA PRO A 462 -22.31 16.27 20.10
C PRO A 462 -22.72 17.61 20.72
N ASP A 463 -22.33 18.71 20.06
CA ASP A 463 -22.83 20.05 20.38
C ASP A 463 -24.05 20.33 19.50
N ALA A 464 -25.25 20.35 20.09
CA ALA A 464 -26.51 20.57 19.38
C ALA A 464 -26.84 22.06 19.14
N GLU A 465 -26.14 22.98 19.80
CA GLU A 465 -26.45 24.42 19.77
C GLU A 465 -25.68 25.18 18.69
N ALA A 466 -24.67 24.56 18.09
CA ALA A 466 -23.82 25.17 17.09
C ALA A 466 -23.66 24.27 15.85
N THR A 467 -23.05 24.81 14.81
CA THR A 467 -22.71 24.09 13.57
C THR A 467 -21.23 23.76 13.55
N GLU A 468 -20.86 22.61 12.96
CA GLU A 468 -19.46 22.25 12.77
C GLU A 468 -18.71 23.40 12.05
N PRO A 469 -17.56 23.88 12.58
CA PRO A 469 -16.81 24.94 11.93
C PRO A 469 -16.31 24.51 10.56
N GLU A 470 -16.17 25.44 9.62
CA GLU A 470 -15.58 25.14 8.33
C GLU A 470 -14.19 24.48 8.50
N TRP A 471 -13.88 23.55 7.60
CA TRP A 471 -12.56 22.91 7.56
C TRP A 471 -11.80 23.40 6.32
N ASN A 472 -10.54 23.78 6.51
CA ASN A 472 -9.64 24.20 5.45
C ASN A 472 -8.42 23.27 5.40
N ILE A 473 -7.90 23.03 4.20
CA ILE A 473 -6.78 22.12 3.98
C ILE A 473 -5.42 22.72 4.37
N LEU A 474 -5.22 24.00 4.05
CA LEU A 474 -3.98 24.73 4.30
C LEU A 474 -3.94 25.24 5.74
N HIS A 475 -5.06 25.82 6.19
CA HIS A 475 -5.13 26.52 7.45
C HIS A 475 -5.84 25.70 8.52
N TYR A 476 -5.19 25.52 9.67
CA TYR A 476 -5.86 25.03 10.86
C TYR A 476 -6.76 26.14 11.42
N ILE A 477 -8.05 25.82 11.58
CA ILE A 477 -9.03 26.72 12.19
C ILE A 477 -9.20 26.27 13.65
N PRO A 478 -8.75 27.07 14.64
CA PRO A 478 -8.86 26.70 16.04
C PRO A 478 -10.32 26.59 16.46
N SER A 479 -10.67 25.47 17.08
CA SER A 479 -12.00 25.27 17.65
C SER A 479 -11.97 24.18 18.72
N THR A 480 -12.82 24.32 19.72
CA THR A 480 -13.14 23.29 20.70
C THR A 480 -14.32 22.41 20.27
N TRP A 481 -14.77 22.51 19.02
CA TRP A 481 -15.85 21.67 18.49
C TRP A 481 -15.62 20.20 18.88
N PRO A 482 -16.63 19.48 19.42
CA PRO A 482 -16.42 18.12 19.90
C PRO A 482 -15.79 17.21 18.84
N GLY A 483 -14.74 16.50 19.25
CA GLY A 483 -13.90 15.67 18.40
C GLY A 483 -12.70 16.39 17.78
N ALA A 484 -12.59 17.72 17.87
CA ALA A 484 -11.42 18.47 17.41
C ALA A 484 -10.26 18.40 18.41
N ARG A 485 -9.03 18.57 17.93
CA ARG A 485 -7.86 18.87 18.77
C ARG A 485 -8.10 20.21 19.49
N ALA A 486 -7.94 20.24 20.82
CA ALA A 486 -8.04 21.47 21.60
C ALA A 486 -7.06 22.55 21.08
N PRO A 487 -7.46 23.82 20.91
CA PRO A 487 -6.53 24.86 20.45
C PRO A 487 -5.41 25.12 21.46
N HIS A 488 -4.18 25.22 20.97
CA HIS A 488 -3.03 25.56 21.80
C HIS A 488 -3.00 27.07 22.03
N VAL A 489 -2.96 27.46 23.31
CA VAL A 489 -2.91 28.87 23.73
C VAL A 489 -1.99 28.95 24.95
N PHE A 490 -1.10 29.95 24.98
CA PHE A 490 -0.40 30.38 26.18
C PHE A 490 -1.35 31.13 27.11
N LEU A 491 -1.21 30.90 28.41
CA LEU A 491 -1.96 31.63 29.43
C LEU A 491 -1.55 33.11 29.47
N SER A 492 -2.21 33.87 30.34
CA SER A 492 -1.96 35.30 30.54
C SER A 492 -0.52 35.65 30.95
N ASP A 493 0.25 34.68 31.45
CA ASP A 493 1.68 34.82 31.75
C ASP A 493 2.57 34.83 30.48
N GLY A 494 2.03 34.45 29.32
CA GLY A 494 2.73 34.40 28.05
C GLY A 494 3.72 33.24 27.87
N GLU A 495 3.80 32.31 28.82
CA GLU A 495 4.78 31.21 28.82
C GLU A 495 4.15 29.85 29.07
N THR A 496 3.13 29.75 29.93
CA THR A 496 2.50 28.47 30.27
C THR A 496 1.57 28.05 29.14
N SER A 497 1.80 26.88 28.55
CA SER A 497 0.85 26.31 27.58
C SER A 497 -0.36 25.72 28.30
N VAL A 498 -1.58 25.96 27.79
CA VAL A 498 -2.79 25.29 28.34
C VAL A 498 -2.67 23.77 28.34
N PHE A 499 -1.91 23.19 27.41
CA PHE A 499 -1.65 21.76 27.33
C PHE A 499 -0.74 21.24 28.46
N ASP A 500 0.10 22.09 29.06
CA ASP A 500 0.94 21.71 30.21
C ASP A 500 0.07 21.44 31.46
N LEU A 501 -1.17 21.96 31.48
CA LEU A 501 -2.11 21.75 32.58
C LEU A 501 -2.88 20.44 32.46
N PHE A 502 -2.86 19.77 31.32
CA PHE A 502 -3.62 18.53 31.14
C PHE A 502 -3.12 17.41 32.04
N GLY A 503 -4.06 16.60 32.51
CA GLY A 503 -3.78 15.34 33.19
C GLY A 503 -3.31 14.29 32.19
N GLN A 504 -2.88 13.16 32.74
CA GLN A 504 -2.51 12.00 31.94
C GLN A 504 -3.74 11.39 31.23
N ASP A 505 -4.85 11.27 31.95
CA ASP A 505 -6.11 10.78 31.40
C ASP A 505 -6.99 11.96 30.94
N TYR A 506 -8.26 12.04 31.36
CA TYR A 506 -9.15 13.14 30.99
C TYR A 506 -8.85 14.42 31.77
N THR A 507 -9.14 15.57 31.18
CA THR A 507 -9.04 16.88 31.85
C THR A 507 -10.30 17.69 31.60
N ILE A 508 -10.93 18.21 32.65
CA ILE A 508 -11.97 19.23 32.55
C ILE A 508 -11.33 20.59 32.79
N VAL A 509 -11.37 21.47 31.78
CA VAL A 509 -10.94 22.86 31.88
C VAL A 509 -12.17 23.73 32.11
N ASP A 510 -12.16 24.50 33.19
CA ASP A 510 -13.28 25.32 33.67
C ASP A 510 -12.89 26.80 33.77
N PHE A 511 -13.53 27.64 32.97
CA PHE A 511 -13.38 29.10 32.96
C PHE A 511 -14.47 29.83 33.76
N SER A 512 -15.43 29.11 34.35
CA SER A 512 -16.47 29.69 35.19
C SER A 512 -15.87 30.30 36.45
N LYS A 513 -16.46 31.39 36.92
CA LYS A 513 -15.92 32.13 38.07
C LYS A 513 -15.80 31.27 39.34
N GLU A 514 -16.83 30.47 39.62
CA GLU A 514 -16.95 29.70 40.86
C GLU A 514 -16.39 28.28 40.75
N GLY A 515 -15.91 27.85 39.57
CA GLY A 515 -15.36 26.49 39.38
C GLY A 515 -16.42 25.38 39.39
N LYS A 516 -17.65 25.70 38.99
CA LYS A 516 -18.80 24.79 39.10
C LYS A 516 -18.66 23.53 38.25
N TRP A 517 -17.97 23.61 37.11
CA TRP A 517 -17.76 22.49 36.20
C TRP A 517 -16.66 21.59 36.73
N ALA A 518 -15.55 22.19 37.17
CA ALA A 518 -14.46 21.48 37.85
C ALA A 518 -14.99 20.67 39.05
N GLN A 519 -15.86 21.26 39.88
CA GLN A 519 -16.51 20.57 40.99
C GLN A 519 -17.41 19.42 40.52
N SER A 520 -18.39 19.69 39.65
CA SER A 520 -19.36 18.69 39.20
C SER A 520 -18.70 17.49 38.51
N PHE A 521 -17.72 17.73 37.64
CA PHE A 521 -16.95 16.66 36.99
C PHE A 521 -16.07 15.89 37.98
N THR A 522 -15.49 16.54 38.99
CA THR A 522 -14.72 15.84 40.04
C THR A 522 -15.62 14.89 40.83
N GLU A 523 -16.81 15.34 41.25
CA GLU A 523 -17.77 14.52 41.99
C GLU A 523 -18.27 13.32 41.16
N ALA A 524 -18.61 13.56 39.89
CA ALA A 524 -19.01 12.50 38.95
C ALA A 524 -17.87 11.51 38.68
N ALA A 525 -16.66 11.99 38.44
CA ALA A 525 -15.46 11.20 38.22
C ALA A 525 -15.16 10.27 39.40
N GLN A 526 -15.26 10.77 40.64
CA GLN A 526 -15.09 9.96 41.85
C GLN A 526 -16.16 8.88 41.98
N ARG A 527 -17.43 9.23 41.74
CA ARG A 527 -18.57 8.29 41.78
C ARG A 527 -18.42 7.18 40.73
N LEU A 528 -18.03 7.53 39.50
CA LEU A 528 -17.89 6.60 38.37
C LEU A 528 -16.52 5.91 38.31
N LYS A 529 -15.57 6.33 39.14
CA LYS A 529 -14.17 5.88 39.13
C LYS A 529 -13.47 6.11 37.78
N ILE A 530 -13.77 7.24 37.15
CA ILE A 530 -13.14 7.66 35.89
C ILE A 530 -12.07 8.69 36.24
N PRO A 531 -10.81 8.54 35.80
CA PRO A 531 -9.77 9.51 36.09
C PRO A 531 -9.99 10.81 35.28
N VAL A 532 -10.29 11.90 35.98
CA VAL A 532 -10.45 13.24 35.42
C VAL A 532 -9.67 14.24 36.27
N LYS A 533 -8.76 15.00 35.65
CA LYS A 533 -8.10 16.14 36.29
C LYS A 533 -8.95 17.39 36.10
N ALA A 534 -9.23 18.11 37.18
CA ALA A 534 -9.87 19.42 37.10
C ALA A 534 -8.84 20.54 37.00
N VAL A 535 -9.07 21.47 36.07
CA VAL A 535 -8.24 22.67 35.84
C VAL A 535 -9.18 23.87 35.83
N HIS A 536 -9.05 24.76 36.83
CA HIS A 536 -9.89 25.95 36.99
C HIS A 536 -9.10 27.21 36.64
N LEU A 537 -9.56 27.95 35.62
CA LEU A 537 -8.88 29.10 35.01
C LEU A 537 -9.82 30.30 34.83
N PRO A 538 -10.42 30.85 35.90
CA PRO A 538 -11.45 31.89 35.79
C PRO A 538 -10.94 33.20 35.19
N GLU A 539 -9.65 33.48 35.33
CA GLU A 539 -9.00 34.72 34.87
C GLU A 539 -8.48 34.64 33.42
N GLU A 540 -8.44 33.45 32.82
CA GLU A 540 -7.88 33.23 31.47
C GLU A 540 -8.89 33.55 30.36
N LYS A 541 -9.36 34.80 30.32
CA LYS A 541 -10.39 35.27 29.39
C LYS A 541 -10.00 35.15 27.92
N HIS A 542 -8.70 35.27 27.63
CA HIS A 542 -8.16 35.09 26.29
C HIS A 542 -8.34 33.65 25.80
N VAL A 543 -7.95 32.67 26.62
CA VAL A 543 -8.13 31.25 26.32
C VAL A 543 -9.62 30.92 26.20
N GLN A 544 -10.44 31.38 27.15
CA GLN A 544 -11.89 31.20 27.12
C GLN A 544 -12.52 31.74 25.83
N LYS A 545 -12.07 32.90 25.35
CA LYS A 545 -12.56 33.52 24.11
C LYS A 545 -12.26 32.65 22.88
N ILE A 546 -11.04 32.11 22.78
CA ILE A 546 -10.65 31.21 21.67
C ILE A 546 -11.39 29.87 21.78
N TRP A 547 -11.59 29.38 23.00
CA TRP A 547 -12.27 28.10 23.26
C TRP A 547 -13.80 28.22 23.22
N GLU A 548 -14.33 29.44 23.12
CA GLU A 548 -15.75 29.79 22.92
C GLU A 548 -16.71 29.28 23.99
N ARG A 549 -16.23 28.68 25.08
CA ARG A 549 -17.03 27.92 26.04
C ARG A 549 -16.55 28.14 27.47
N THR A 550 -17.45 27.92 28.43
CA THR A 550 -17.14 28.06 29.87
C THR A 550 -16.48 26.82 30.44
N ALA A 551 -16.70 25.64 29.83
CA ALA A 551 -15.96 24.44 30.16
C ALA A 551 -15.75 23.50 28.96
N VAL A 552 -14.64 22.76 28.98
CA VAL A 552 -14.26 21.81 27.92
C VAL A 552 -13.63 20.56 28.55
N LEU A 553 -14.18 19.38 28.22
CA LEU A 553 -13.62 18.08 28.58
C LEU A 553 -12.67 17.62 27.48
N VAL A 554 -11.39 17.50 27.82
CA VAL A 554 -10.30 17.08 26.94
C VAL A 554 -9.90 15.64 27.25
N ARG A 555 -9.69 14.84 26.19
CA ARG A 555 -9.28 13.43 26.22
C ARG A 555 -7.77 13.27 26.47
N PRO A 556 -7.31 12.05 26.78
CA PRO A 556 -5.88 11.76 26.92
C PRO A 556 -5.05 12.06 25.66
N ASP A 557 -5.67 12.07 24.48
CA ASP A 557 -5.07 12.35 23.18
C ASP A 557 -5.29 13.81 22.71
N ASP A 558 -5.57 14.74 23.61
CA ASP A 558 -5.78 16.18 23.38
C ASP A 558 -7.01 16.55 22.53
N HIS A 559 -7.87 15.59 22.19
CA HIS A 559 -9.14 15.88 21.52
C HIS A 559 -10.23 16.27 22.52
N VAL A 560 -11.15 17.14 22.11
CA VAL A 560 -12.30 17.51 22.92
C VAL A 560 -13.34 16.38 22.88
N ALA A 561 -13.72 15.85 24.04
CA ALA A 561 -14.84 14.90 24.16
C ALA A 561 -16.19 15.61 24.34
N TRP A 562 -16.19 16.77 25.00
CA TRP A 562 -17.39 17.57 25.27
C TRP A 562 -17.02 19.02 25.55
N ARG A 563 -17.96 19.94 25.34
CA ARG A 563 -17.87 21.34 25.76
C ARG A 563 -19.20 21.84 26.28
N SER A 564 -19.19 22.84 27.16
CA SER A 564 -20.40 23.42 27.74
C SER A 564 -21.35 23.97 26.67
N PRO A 565 -22.65 24.12 26.98
CA PRO A 565 -23.53 25.00 26.22
C PRO A 565 -23.02 26.43 26.16
N LEU A 566 -23.59 27.23 25.25
CA LEU A 566 -23.29 28.68 25.17
C LEU A 566 -23.83 29.44 26.39
N ASP A 567 -25.04 29.07 26.82
CA ASP A 567 -25.64 29.53 28.07
C ASP A 567 -25.65 28.37 29.08
N ASP A 568 -24.80 28.45 30.09
CA ASP A 568 -24.71 27.38 31.10
C ASP A 568 -26.05 27.08 31.80
N ALA A 569 -27.05 27.99 31.75
CA ALA A 569 -28.38 27.76 32.30
C ALA A 569 -29.22 26.75 31.49
N THR A 570 -28.84 26.46 30.23
CA THR A 570 -29.52 25.45 29.39
C THR A 570 -29.04 24.02 29.68
N PHE A 571 -27.98 23.87 30.47
CA PHE A 571 -27.44 22.56 30.82
C PHE A 571 -28.37 21.79 31.77
N ASP A 572 -28.68 20.54 31.42
CA ASP A 572 -29.60 19.67 32.17
C ASP A 572 -29.00 19.02 33.42
N GLY A 573 -27.68 19.16 33.62
CA GLY A 573 -26.96 18.62 34.77
C GLY A 573 -26.35 17.22 34.55
N ASP A 574 -26.47 16.60 33.37
CA ASP A 574 -26.07 15.20 33.16
C ASP A 574 -24.55 15.00 32.91
N VAL A 575 -23.74 15.33 33.91
CA VAL A 575 -22.28 15.10 33.89
C VAL A 575 -21.94 13.60 33.87
N ASP A 576 -22.75 12.75 34.52
CA ASP A 576 -22.56 11.30 34.53
C ASP A 576 -22.73 10.71 33.12
N GLY A 577 -23.76 11.15 32.38
CA GLY A 577 -23.98 10.77 30.99
C GLY A 577 -22.82 11.19 30.10
N ILE A 578 -22.34 12.43 30.22
CA ILE A 578 -21.18 12.93 29.46
C ILE A 578 -19.95 12.05 29.69
N LEU A 579 -19.61 11.76 30.95
CA LEU A 579 -18.46 10.93 31.26
C LEU A 579 -18.64 9.50 30.74
N LYS A 580 -19.82 8.90 30.91
CA LYS A 580 -20.13 7.56 30.39
C LYS A 580 -20.01 7.47 28.87
N ILE A 581 -20.37 8.54 28.14
CA ILE A 581 -20.15 8.65 26.70
C ILE A 581 -18.67 8.76 26.39
N ALA A 582 -17.97 9.69 27.02
CA ALA A 582 -16.54 9.93 26.78
C ALA A 582 -15.69 8.65 26.99
N VAL A 583 -16.04 7.82 27.98
CA VAL A 583 -15.33 6.54 28.21
C VAL A 583 -15.94 5.35 27.48
N GLY A 584 -16.95 5.54 26.61
CA GLY A 584 -17.55 4.48 25.80
C GLY A 584 -18.34 3.42 26.59
N GLN A 585 -18.86 3.78 27.76
CA GLN A 585 -19.78 2.95 28.56
C GLN A 585 -21.23 3.04 28.06
N VAL A 586 -21.62 4.21 27.53
CA VAL A 586 -22.93 4.46 26.89
C VAL A 586 -22.65 5.24 25.62
N SER A 587 -22.96 4.72 24.44
CA SER A 587 -22.72 5.46 23.19
C SER A 587 -23.63 4.99 22.05
N ASN A 588 -23.65 5.76 20.96
CA ASN A 588 -24.20 5.32 19.67
C ASN A 588 -23.09 5.26 18.63
N THR A 589 -22.83 4.07 18.09
CA THR A 589 -21.80 3.84 17.06
C THR A 589 -22.30 4.07 15.64
N GLU A 590 -23.60 4.22 15.43
CA GLU A 590 -24.25 4.27 14.11
C GLU A 590 -23.64 5.33 13.19
N ALA A 591 -23.50 6.58 13.67
CA ALA A 591 -22.92 7.66 12.88
C ALA A 591 -21.48 7.38 12.46
N GLY A 592 -20.67 6.82 13.35
CA GLY A 592 -19.28 6.43 13.06
C GLY A 592 -19.21 5.30 12.04
N VAL A 593 -20.06 4.28 12.17
CA VAL A 593 -20.14 3.16 11.23
C VAL A 593 -20.55 3.64 9.84
N LEU A 594 -21.60 4.46 9.74
CA LEU A 594 -22.04 5.09 8.48
C LEU A 594 -20.92 5.90 7.84
N ASN A 595 -20.18 6.69 8.63
CA ASN A 595 -19.05 7.47 8.11
C ASN A 595 -17.91 6.57 7.62
N LYS A 596 -17.55 5.51 8.36
CA LYS A 596 -16.55 4.52 7.94
C LYS A 596 -16.95 3.87 6.62
N GLU A 597 -18.19 3.39 6.52
CA GLU A 597 -18.72 2.73 5.32
C GLU A 597 -18.71 3.65 4.11
N ARG A 598 -19.15 4.91 4.28
CA ARG A 598 -19.10 5.94 3.23
C ARG A 598 -17.67 6.18 2.75
N VAL A 599 -16.72 6.35 3.66
CA VAL A 599 -15.32 6.60 3.31
C VAL A 599 -14.70 5.40 2.57
N LEU A 600 -14.97 4.18 3.02
CA LEU A 600 -14.49 2.98 2.32
C LEU A 600 -15.17 2.78 0.96
N ALA A 601 -16.46 3.08 0.84
CA ALA A 601 -17.16 3.07 -0.45
C ALA A 601 -16.54 4.06 -1.44
N GLU A 602 -16.22 5.28 -1.00
CA GLU A 602 -15.52 6.26 -1.84
C GLU A 602 -14.15 5.75 -2.33
N VAL A 603 -13.39 5.04 -1.47
CA VAL A 603 -12.12 4.41 -1.85
C VAL A 603 -12.34 3.27 -2.85
N ARG A 604 -13.39 2.45 -2.69
CA ARG A 604 -13.71 1.37 -3.64
C ARG A 604 -14.12 1.92 -5.01
N ASP A 605 -14.94 2.96 -5.03
CA ASP A 605 -15.51 3.52 -6.25
C ASP A 605 -14.48 4.35 -7.05
N LYS A 606 -13.68 5.16 -6.35
CA LYS A 606 -12.80 6.17 -6.99
C LYS A 606 -11.32 5.82 -6.92
N GLY A 607 -10.94 4.85 -6.10
CA GLY A 607 -9.56 4.68 -5.66
C GLY A 607 -9.08 5.92 -4.89
N PHE A 608 -7.77 6.03 -4.70
CA PHE A 608 -7.16 7.22 -4.10
C PHE A 608 -6.87 8.28 -5.18
N ALA A 609 -6.80 9.55 -4.78
CA ALA A 609 -6.53 10.66 -5.69
C ALA A 609 -5.27 10.42 -6.55
N GLY A 610 -4.21 9.80 -6.00
CA GLY A 610 -2.97 9.42 -6.71
C GLY A 610 -3.07 8.19 -7.62
N THR A 611 -4.21 7.51 -7.65
CA THR A 611 -4.49 6.32 -8.47
C THR A 611 -5.58 6.53 -9.53
N VAL A 612 -6.22 7.71 -9.57
CA VAL A 612 -7.21 8.05 -10.61
C VAL A 612 -6.52 8.07 -11.98
N GLY A 613 -6.86 7.09 -12.85
CA GLY A 613 -6.16 6.79 -14.11
C GLY A 613 -5.45 5.42 -14.14
N ASN A 614 -5.31 4.75 -12.98
CA ASN A 614 -4.75 3.40 -12.81
C ASN A 614 -5.83 2.35 -12.49
N VAL A 615 -7.08 2.61 -12.85
CA VAL A 615 -8.22 1.70 -12.61
C VAL A 615 -8.20 0.58 -13.65
N ASN A 616 -7.27 -0.36 -13.46
CA ASN A 616 -7.31 -1.68 -14.06
C ASN A 616 -6.55 -2.63 -13.12
N GLN A 617 -7.14 -2.86 -11.93
CA GLN A 617 -6.47 -3.56 -10.83
C GLN A 617 -6.22 -5.06 -11.09
N ASP A 618 -6.81 -5.64 -12.14
CA ASP A 618 -6.45 -7.00 -12.60
C ASP A 618 -5.05 -7.09 -13.25
N LYS A 619 -4.46 -5.95 -13.64
CA LYS A 619 -3.16 -5.92 -14.35
C LYS A 619 -1.94 -5.71 -13.44
N VAL A 620 -2.12 -5.52 -12.13
CA VAL A 620 -0.99 -5.28 -11.20
C VAL A 620 -0.77 -6.42 -10.18
N ALA A 621 -1.48 -7.53 -10.31
CA ALA A 621 -1.21 -8.74 -9.53
C ALA A 621 0.15 -9.40 -9.84
N MET A 622 0.80 -9.07 -10.96
CA MET A 622 2.03 -9.75 -11.41
C MET A 622 3.37 -9.10 -11.00
N LYS A 623 3.41 -8.16 -10.04
CA LYS A 623 4.69 -7.54 -9.65
C LYS A 623 4.91 -7.32 -8.14
N ALA A 624 4.08 -7.89 -7.27
CA ALA A 624 4.28 -7.89 -5.82
C ALA A 624 5.19 -9.03 -5.29
N ALA A 625 5.61 -9.98 -6.14
CA ALA A 625 6.40 -11.14 -5.73
C ALA A 625 7.86 -10.83 -5.32
N PHE A 626 8.35 -9.60 -5.48
CA PHE A 626 9.77 -9.27 -5.27
C PHE A 626 10.13 -8.76 -3.86
N GLN A 627 9.16 -8.43 -3.00
CA GLN A 627 9.47 -8.01 -1.61
C GLN A 627 9.75 -9.19 -0.65
N LEU A 628 9.79 -10.43 -1.15
CA LEU A 628 10.05 -11.65 -0.36
C LEU A 628 11.40 -12.31 -0.65
N LEU A 629 12.23 -11.79 -1.57
CA LEU A 629 13.47 -12.45 -2.02
C LEU A 629 14.78 -11.93 -1.39
N GLU A 630 14.75 -10.96 -0.47
CA GLU A 630 15.97 -10.33 0.08
C GLU A 630 16.59 -11.00 1.33
N LEU A 631 16.45 -12.32 1.51
CA LEU A 631 17.12 -13.03 2.62
C LEU A 631 17.92 -14.29 2.25
N SER A 632 18.17 -14.59 0.97
CA SER A 632 18.88 -15.83 0.58
C SER A 632 20.14 -15.68 -0.28
N SER A 633 20.69 -14.47 -0.47
CA SER A 633 21.78 -14.27 -1.45
C SER A 633 23.03 -13.57 -0.91
N LYS A 634 23.61 -14.02 0.21
CA LYS A 634 25.03 -13.72 0.54
C LYS A 634 25.71 -14.88 1.26
N VAL A 635 26.24 -15.84 0.50
CA VAL A 635 27.40 -16.64 0.92
C VAL A 635 28.47 -16.56 -0.16
N PHE A 636 29.59 -15.98 0.24
CA PHE A 636 30.88 -15.77 -0.40
C PHE A 636 31.24 -16.58 -1.66
N ILE A 637 31.74 -15.88 -2.69
CA ILE A 637 32.70 -16.43 -3.65
C ILE A 637 34.05 -15.74 -3.40
N HIS A 638 34.97 -16.46 -2.75
CA HIS A 638 36.41 -16.27 -2.93
C HIS A 638 37.01 -17.61 -3.36
N HIS A 639 37.81 -17.58 -4.42
CA HIS A 639 38.51 -18.72 -5.00
C HIS A 639 39.53 -19.33 -4.03
N ASN A 640 39.51 -20.66 -3.83
CA ASN A 640 40.52 -21.61 -4.33
C ASN A 640 40.48 -22.99 -3.63
N HIS A 641 40.58 -24.02 -4.48
CA HIS A 641 41.14 -25.38 -4.32
C HIS A 641 40.51 -26.46 -3.39
N ASP A 642 40.32 -27.61 -4.05
CA ASP A 642 40.31 -29.01 -3.60
C ASP A 642 39.09 -29.63 -2.85
N LEU A 643 38.31 -30.33 -3.68
CA LEU A 643 37.76 -31.68 -3.56
C LEU A 643 37.16 -32.22 -2.23
N SER A 644 35.90 -32.61 -2.40
CA SER A 644 35.13 -33.68 -1.77
C SER A 644 34.54 -33.40 -0.39
N VAL A 645 33.21 -33.44 -0.30
CA VAL A 645 32.41 -34.14 0.73
C VAL A 645 30.91 -33.98 0.40
N ASN A 646 30.21 -35.11 0.40
CA ASN A 646 28.75 -35.26 0.32
C ASN A 646 28.01 -34.32 1.28
N THR A 647 27.05 -33.55 0.77
CA THR A 647 26.05 -32.89 1.63
C THR A 647 24.67 -32.98 1.01
N THR A 648 23.83 -33.82 1.61
CA THR A 648 22.38 -33.86 1.40
C THR A 648 21.78 -32.56 1.96
N VAL A 649 21.30 -31.68 1.09
CA VAL A 649 20.61 -30.44 1.50
C VAL A 649 19.10 -30.65 1.39
N SER A 650 18.43 -30.64 2.53
CA SER A 650 16.98 -30.55 2.64
C SER A 650 16.57 -29.09 2.40
N PHE A 651 15.80 -28.86 1.34
CA PHE A 651 15.15 -27.59 1.03
C PHE A 651 13.74 -27.58 1.66
N SER A 652 13.47 -26.64 2.57
CA SER A 652 12.11 -26.29 3.01
C SER A 652 11.83 -24.85 2.61
N PHE A 653 11.03 -24.69 1.54
CA PHE A 653 10.67 -23.44 0.88
C PHE A 653 9.47 -22.76 1.59
N ILE A 654 9.50 -21.43 1.76
CA ILE A 654 8.43 -20.64 2.38
C ILE A 654 7.40 -20.25 1.32
N MET A 655 6.15 -20.66 1.53
CA MET A 655 4.99 -20.50 0.65
C MET A 655 4.33 -19.12 0.78
N SER A 656 3.92 -18.53 -0.34
CA SER A 656 2.94 -17.44 -0.40
C SER A 656 1.52 -17.99 -0.25
N SER A 657 0.62 -17.23 0.39
CA SER A 657 -0.77 -17.62 0.70
C SER A 657 -1.74 -17.49 -0.47
N ASP A 658 -1.33 -17.96 -1.64
CA ASP A 658 -2.25 -18.63 -2.56
C ASP A 658 -2.07 -20.10 -2.22
N SER A 659 -3.11 -20.83 -1.83
CA SER A 659 -3.00 -22.26 -1.47
C SER A 659 -2.35 -23.12 -2.56
N ASN A 660 -2.23 -22.60 -3.79
CA ASN A 660 -1.61 -23.25 -4.94
C ASN A 660 -0.12 -22.90 -5.15
N PHE A 661 0.43 -21.84 -4.54
CA PHE A 661 1.88 -21.53 -4.57
C PHE A 661 2.70 -22.33 -3.56
N ALA A 662 2.04 -23.25 -2.86
CA ALA A 662 2.64 -24.20 -1.96
C ALA A 662 3.60 -25.19 -2.65
N THR A 663 3.38 -25.45 -3.94
CA THR A 663 4.04 -26.55 -4.64
C THR A 663 4.88 -25.99 -5.79
N ILE A 664 6.18 -26.25 -5.78
CA ILE A 664 7.02 -26.09 -6.97
C ILE A 664 6.60 -27.15 -8.00
N VAL A 665 6.27 -26.71 -9.21
CA VAL A 665 5.89 -27.59 -10.32
C VAL A 665 6.96 -27.47 -11.39
N THR A 666 7.79 -28.49 -11.53
CA THR A 666 8.90 -28.50 -12.50
C THR A 666 8.37 -28.64 -13.92
N PRO A 667 9.13 -28.19 -14.95
CA PRO A 667 8.76 -28.42 -16.35
C PRO A 667 8.59 -29.91 -16.70
N SER A 668 9.35 -30.80 -16.05
CA SER A 668 9.19 -32.24 -16.21
C SER A 668 7.87 -32.76 -15.62
N GLN A 669 7.44 -32.23 -14.47
CA GLN A 669 6.12 -32.55 -13.89
C GLN A 669 4.99 -32.04 -14.77
N LEU A 670 5.08 -30.81 -15.28
CA LEU A 670 4.11 -30.25 -16.24
C LEU A 670 3.98 -31.13 -17.48
N THR A 671 5.12 -31.49 -18.09
CA THR A 671 5.15 -32.33 -19.30
C THR A 671 4.48 -33.70 -19.04
N THR A 672 4.75 -34.31 -17.89
CA THR A 672 4.13 -35.59 -17.51
C THR A 672 2.62 -35.45 -17.31
N SER A 673 2.16 -34.43 -16.60
CA SER A 673 0.72 -34.17 -16.40
C SER A 673 0.00 -33.94 -17.74
N PHE A 674 0.59 -33.15 -18.64
CA PHE A 674 0.03 -32.94 -19.97
C PHE A 674 0.00 -34.23 -20.79
N LYS A 675 1.07 -35.04 -20.79
CA LYS A 675 1.08 -36.34 -21.48
C LYS A 675 -0.02 -37.28 -20.97
N HIS A 676 -0.25 -37.30 -19.66
CA HIS A 676 -1.30 -38.11 -19.05
C HIS A 676 -2.71 -37.62 -19.44
N LEU A 677 -2.92 -36.30 -19.50
CA LEU A 677 -4.20 -35.75 -19.99
C LEU A 677 -4.38 -36.10 -21.48
N PHE A 678 -3.38 -35.83 -22.30
CA PHE A 678 -3.45 -35.95 -23.75
C PHE A 678 -3.44 -37.40 -24.26
N SER A 679 -3.06 -38.39 -23.45
CA SER A 679 -3.19 -39.81 -23.81
C SER A 679 -4.64 -40.27 -24.00
N ASN A 680 -5.61 -39.44 -23.60
CA ASN A 680 -7.03 -39.69 -23.82
C ASN A 680 -7.55 -39.17 -25.17
N ILE A 681 -6.73 -38.43 -25.92
CA ILE A 681 -7.10 -37.90 -27.24
C ILE A 681 -6.91 -39.01 -28.28
N PRO A 682 -7.96 -39.45 -29.00
CA PRO A 682 -7.89 -40.61 -29.90
C PRO A 682 -7.24 -40.31 -31.27
N SER A 683 -6.49 -39.20 -31.42
CA SER A 683 -5.86 -38.76 -32.68
C SER A 683 -4.33 -38.82 -32.57
N SER A 684 -3.67 -39.08 -33.71
CA SER A 684 -2.20 -39.12 -33.84
C SER A 684 -1.59 -37.74 -34.15
N ASP A 685 -2.43 -36.74 -34.38
CA ASP A 685 -2.13 -35.35 -34.72
C ASP A 685 -2.99 -34.36 -33.87
N PRO A 686 -2.87 -34.43 -32.53
CA PRO A 686 -3.78 -33.72 -31.63
C PRO A 686 -3.71 -32.20 -31.79
N THR A 687 -4.87 -31.56 -31.98
CA THR A 687 -5.01 -30.10 -31.93
C THR A 687 -5.75 -29.70 -30.65
N ILE A 688 -5.15 -28.81 -29.85
CA ILE A 688 -5.71 -28.41 -28.55
C ILE A 688 -5.88 -26.89 -28.47
N LEU A 689 -7.10 -26.44 -28.18
CA LEU A 689 -7.43 -25.08 -27.78
C LEU A 689 -7.25 -24.94 -26.26
N VAL A 690 -6.33 -24.07 -25.82
CA VAL A 690 -5.97 -23.93 -24.40
C VAL A 690 -6.47 -22.60 -23.84
N HIS A 691 -7.32 -22.69 -22.82
CA HIS A 691 -7.66 -21.58 -21.91
C HIS A 691 -6.92 -21.81 -20.60
N SER A 692 -6.27 -20.78 -20.05
CA SER A 692 -5.35 -21.00 -18.93
C SER A 692 -5.28 -19.89 -17.90
N SER A 693 -5.07 -20.30 -16.65
CA SER A 693 -4.76 -19.45 -15.50
C SER A 693 -3.45 -19.92 -14.88
N LEU A 694 -2.36 -19.22 -15.18
CA LEU A 694 -1.02 -19.59 -14.69
C LEU A 694 -0.95 -19.61 -13.15
N ARG A 695 -1.67 -18.70 -12.48
CA ARG A 695 -1.75 -18.62 -11.02
C ARG A 695 -2.35 -19.89 -10.39
N SER A 696 -3.25 -20.57 -11.09
CA SER A 696 -3.91 -21.77 -10.57
C SER A 696 -2.97 -22.98 -10.55
N VAL A 697 -1.91 -22.99 -11.38
CA VAL A 697 -1.00 -24.14 -11.55
C VAL A 697 0.01 -24.24 -10.40
N GLY A 698 0.40 -23.11 -9.79
CA GLY A 698 1.43 -23.03 -8.75
C GLY A 698 2.75 -22.44 -9.24
N PHE A 699 3.82 -22.57 -8.46
CA PHE A 699 5.11 -21.96 -8.80
C PHE A 699 5.86 -22.80 -9.85
N ILE A 700 6.00 -22.26 -11.07
CA ILE A 700 6.68 -22.93 -12.18
C ILE A 700 8.03 -22.22 -12.44
N PRO A 701 9.17 -22.89 -12.23
CA PRO A 701 10.46 -22.37 -12.69
C PRO A 701 10.42 -22.17 -14.20
N GLY A 702 10.72 -20.95 -14.68
CA GLY A 702 10.61 -20.59 -16.11
C GLY A 702 9.22 -20.11 -16.56
N PHE A 703 8.27 -19.97 -15.63
CA PHE A 703 6.99 -19.27 -15.81
C PHE A 703 6.17 -19.80 -17.01
N SER A 704 5.51 -18.91 -17.77
CA SER A 704 4.72 -19.26 -18.94
C SER A 704 5.53 -19.96 -20.04
N SER A 705 6.81 -19.63 -20.20
CA SER A 705 7.68 -20.30 -21.19
C SER A 705 7.81 -21.80 -20.91
N SER A 706 7.91 -22.19 -19.65
CA SER A 706 7.95 -23.61 -19.26
C SER A 706 6.62 -24.32 -19.48
N VAL A 707 5.48 -23.64 -19.38
CA VAL A 707 4.18 -24.19 -19.77
C VAL A 707 4.13 -24.47 -21.27
N ILE A 708 4.54 -23.50 -22.11
CA ILE A 708 4.58 -23.68 -23.57
C ILE A 708 5.52 -24.80 -23.98
N GLN A 709 6.74 -24.82 -23.43
CA GLN A 709 7.70 -25.91 -23.69
C GLN A 709 7.15 -27.28 -23.28
N SER A 710 6.45 -27.36 -22.16
CA SER A 710 5.86 -28.61 -21.67
C SER A 710 4.68 -29.06 -22.52
N LEU A 711 3.84 -28.13 -23.01
CA LEU A 711 2.77 -28.43 -23.97
C LEU A 711 3.34 -28.96 -25.28
N ILE A 712 4.38 -28.31 -25.84
CA ILE A 712 5.08 -28.75 -27.05
C ILE A 712 5.67 -30.16 -26.84
N ALA A 713 6.35 -30.37 -25.71
CA ALA A 713 6.98 -31.65 -25.39
C ALA A 713 5.96 -32.78 -25.13
N ALA A 714 4.76 -32.43 -24.64
CA ALA A 714 3.69 -33.39 -24.38
C ALA A 714 2.95 -33.80 -25.64
N LEU A 715 2.67 -32.86 -26.54
CA LEU A 715 2.01 -33.10 -27.82
C LEU A 715 2.93 -33.73 -28.87
N GLY A 716 4.22 -33.44 -28.79
CA GLY A 716 5.19 -33.88 -29.78
C GLY A 716 5.07 -33.12 -31.11
N PRO A 717 5.87 -33.52 -32.12
CA PRO A 717 6.01 -32.75 -33.36
C PRO A 717 4.78 -32.76 -34.27
N SER A 718 3.84 -33.70 -34.08
CA SER A 718 2.60 -33.77 -34.86
C SER A 718 1.45 -32.95 -34.28
N GLY A 719 1.56 -32.46 -33.05
CA GLY A 719 0.47 -31.75 -32.38
C GLY A 719 0.47 -30.25 -32.66
N THR A 720 -0.70 -29.62 -32.51
CA THR A 720 -0.90 -28.17 -32.66
C THR A 720 -1.53 -27.58 -31.42
N ILE A 721 -0.93 -26.51 -30.88
CA ILE A 721 -1.47 -25.75 -29.75
C ILE A 721 -2.14 -24.49 -30.30
N VAL A 722 -3.33 -24.18 -29.81
CA VAL A 722 -4.08 -22.95 -30.15
C VAL A 722 -4.52 -22.25 -28.87
N VAL A 723 -4.45 -20.92 -28.86
CA VAL A 723 -4.86 -20.08 -27.72
C VAL A 723 -5.65 -18.87 -28.22
N PRO A 724 -6.68 -18.41 -27.48
CA PRO A 724 -7.32 -17.13 -27.77
C PRO A 724 -6.36 -15.98 -27.49
N THR A 725 -6.20 -15.09 -28.46
CA THR A 725 -5.33 -13.90 -28.38
C THR A 725 -6.16 -12.63 -28.54
N HIS A 726 -7.26 -12.53 -27.80
CA HIS A 726 -8.23 -11.45 -27.97
C HIS A 726 -7.63 -10.07 -27.63
N THR A 727 -8.17 -9.06 -28.31
CA THR A 727 -7.79 -7.64 -28.29
C THR A 727 -9.06 -6.81 -28.15
N GLY A 728 -9.79 -7.05 -27.06
CA GLY A 728 -11.11 -6.45 -26.82
C GLY A 728 -11.10 -4.92 -26.68
N ASP A 729 -9.93 -4.28 -26.57
CA ASP A 729 -9.77 -2.83 -26.59
C ASP A 729 -9.64 -2.23 -27.98
N ASN A 730 -9.43 -3.03 -29.01
CA ASN A 730 -9.69 -2.57 -30.36
C ASN A 730 -11.19 -2.70 -30.68
N SER A 731 -12.01 -2.02 -29.89
CA SER A 731 -13.47 -2.02 -29.97
C SER A 731 -14.03 -0.63 -29.70
N ASP A 732 -15.33 -0.42 -29.93
CA ASP A 732 -15.94 0.88 -29.65
C ASP A 732 -15.81 1.25 -28.15
N PRO A 733 -15.14 2.38 -27.82
CA PRO A 733 -14.96 2.81 -26.43
C PRO A 733 -16.27 3.05 -25.68
N ALA A 734 -17.39 3.26 -26.39
CA ALA A 734 -18.72 3.39 -25.79
C ALA A 734 -19.19 2.10 -25.07
N ALA A 735 -18.67 0.94 -25.46
CA ALA A 735 -19.02 -0.35 -24.87
C ALA A 735 -18.01 -0.85 -23.81
N TRP A 736 -16.97 -0.08 -23.49
CA TRP A 736 -15.94 -0.52 -22.54
C TRP A 736 -16.44 -0.47 -21.10
N GLN A 737 -16.27 -1.56 -20.35
CA GLN A 737 -16.66 -1.67 -18.94
C GLN A 737 -15.45 -1.87 -17.99
N ALA A 738 -14.27 -2.22 -18.51
CA ALA A 738 -13.09 -2.60 -17.71
C ALA A 738 -11.75 -2.03 -18.24
N PRO A 739 -11.46 -0.74 -18.04
CA PRO A 739 -12.33 0.29 -17.47
C PRO A 739 -13.20 0.97 -18.56
N PRO A 740 -14.32 1.61 -18.18
CA PRO A 740 -15.01 2.55 -19.05
C PRO A 740 -14.16 3.80 -19.26
N VAL A 741 -14.41 4.52 -20.36
CA VAL A 741 -13.77 5.81 -20.66
C VAL A 741 -14.82 6.90 -20.87
N PRO A 742 -14.54 8.16 -20.49
CA PRO A 742 -15.48 9.27 -20.68
C PRO A 742 -15.93 9.41 -22.14
N GLU A 743 -17.19 9.82 -22.36
CA GLU A 743 -17.76 10.04 -23.69
C GLU A 743 -16.92 11.03 -24.53
N SER A 744 -16.36 12.05 -23.89
CA SER A 744 -15.46 13.01 -24.54
C SER A 744 -14.20 12.38 -25.14
N TRP A 745 -13.82 11.17 -24.73
CA TRP A 745 -12.67 10.44 -25.24
C TRP A 745 -13.01 9.48 -26.38
N TRP A 746 -14.30 9.18 -26.62
CA TRP A 746 -14.69 8.16 -27.60
C TRP A 746 -14.19 8.49 -29.00
N GLN A 747 -14.45 9.70 -29.50
CA GLN A 747 -13.99 10.09 -30.82
C GLN A 747 -12.45 10.18 -30.92
N PRO A 748 -11.73 10.82 -29.97
CA PRO A 748 -10.27 10.75 -29.94
C PRO A 748 -9.69 9.34 -29.98
N ILE A 749 -10.30 8.37 -29.28
CA ILE A 749 -9.87 6.97 -29.30
C ILE A 749 -10.15 6.34 -30.68
N ARG A 750 -11.35 6.55 -31.25
CA ARG A 750 -11.71 6.10 -32.59
C ARG A 750 -10.79 6.66 -33.67
N ASP A 751 -10.25 7.85 -33.48
CA ASP A 751 -9.33 8.49 -34.43
C ASP A 751 -7.88 8.00 -34.28
N SER A 752 -7.45 7.67 -33.05
CA SER A 752 -6.04 7.45 -32.72
C SER A 752 -5.64 6.00 -32.46
N ILE A 753 -6.57 5.09 -32.18
CA ILE A 753 -6.19 3.71 -31.87
C ILE A 753 -5.52 3.05 -33.10
N PRO A 754 -4.33 2.42 -32.95
CA PRO A 754 -3.65 1.77 -34.06
C PRO A 754 -4.50 0.67 -34.69
N ALA A 755 -4.35 0.47 -35.99
CA ALA A 755 -4.92 -0.70 -36.65
C ALA A 755 -4.37 -1.99 -36.05
N PHE A 756 -5.23 -3.01 -35.95
CA PHE A 756 -4.78 -4.34 -35.56
C PHE A 756 -3.71 -4.87 -36.54
N ASP A 757 -2.63 -5.39 -35.96
CA ASP A 757 -1.55 -6.08 -36.64
C ASP A 757 -1.30 -7.40 -35.89
N PRO A 758 -1.48 -8.57 -36.55
CA PRO A 758 -1.24 -9.86 -35.93
C PRO A 758 0.13 -10.00 -35.26
N ALA A 759 1.17 -9.36 -35.82
CA ALA A 759 2.54 -9.44 -35.33
C ALA A 759 2.79 -8.56 -34.11
N THR A 760 2.30 -7.31 -34.11
CA THR A 760 2.71 -6.30 -33.13
C THR A 760 1.65 -5.97 -32.08
N THR A 761 0.36 -6.20 -32.36
CA THR A 761 -0.70 -5.90 -31.40
C THR A 761 -0.66 -6.88 -30.23
N ILE A 762 -0.42 -6.37 -29.02
CA ILE A 762 -0.39 -7.20 -27.79
C ILE A 762 -1.79 -7.74 -27.46
N THR A 763 -1.86 -8.89 -26.80
CA THR A 763 -3.13 -9.40 -26.27
C THR A 763 -3.61 -8.61 -25.06
N ARG A 764 -4.94 -8.59 -24.82
CA ARG A 764 -5.53 -7.94 -23.65
C ARG A 764 -6.55 -8.86 -22.97
N VAL A 765 -6.48 -8.96 -21.64
CA VAL A 765 -7.40 -9.73 -20.76
C VAL A 765 -7.36 -11.27 -20.89
N VAL A 766 -6.60 -11.85 -21.84
CA VAL A 766 -6.55 -13.32 -22.05
C VAL A 766 -5.44 -14.08 -21.28
N GLY A 767 -4.55 -13.37 -20.55
CA GLY A 767 -3.51 -13.95 -19.70
C GLY A 767 -2.14 -14.11 -20.37
N VAL A 768 -1.11 -14.44 -19.56
CA VAL A 768 0.31 -14.45 -20.01
C VAL A 768 0.69 -15.66 -20.88
N VAL A 769 0.00 -16.80 -20.74
CA VAL A 769 0.27 -18.01 -21.53
C VAL A 769 -0.10 -17.79 -23.01
N PRO A 770 -1.28 -17.25 -23.36
CA PRO A 770 -1.57 -16.89 -24.74
C PRO A 770 -0.60 -15.89 -25.36
N GLU A 771 -0.18 -14.86 -24.62
CA GLU A 771 0.80 -13.88 -25.12
C GLU A 771 2.19 -14.53 -25.36
N THR A 772 2.58 -15.45 -24.48
CA THR A 772 3.84 -16.20 -24.63
C THR A 772 3.81 -17.10 -25.85
N LEU A 773 2.68 -17.75 -26.14
CA LEU A 773 2.55 -18.57 -27.35
C LEU A 773 2.48 -17.70 -28.61
N ARG A 774 1.75 -16.58 -28.58
CA ARG A 774 1.65 -15.65 -29.72
C ARG A 774 3.01 -15.16 -30.21
N THR A 775 3.92 -14.90 -29.27
CA THR A 775 5.29 -14.43 -29.53
C THR A 775 6.29 -15.58 -29.68
N TRP A 776 5.84 -16.82 -29.61
CA TRP A 776 6.72 -17.98 -29.73
C TRP A 776 7.25 -18.14 -31.16
N PRO A 777 8.52 -18.47 -31.35
CA PRO A 777 9.07 -18.71 -32.68
C PRO A 777 8.25 -19.74 -33.47
N GLY A 778 7.75 -19.33 -34.64
CA GLY A 778 6.93 -20.17 -35.52
C GLY A 778 5.43 -20.18 -35.22
N ALA A 779 4.95 -19.41 -34.23
CA ALA A 779 3.53 -19.23 -34.02
C ALA A 779 2.92 -18.29 -35.08
N LEU A 780 1.70 -18.59 -35.51
CA LEU A 780 0.90 -17.78 -36.42
C LEU A 780 -0.32 -17.24 -35.68
N ARG A 781 -0.81 -16.05 -36.06
CA ARG A 781 -1.99 -15.43 -35.45
C ARG A 781 -3.01 -15.03 -36.50
N SER A 782 -4.28 -15.31 -36.24
CA SER A 782 -5.37 -14.97 -37.14
C SER A 782 -5.68 -13.46 -37.15
N ALA A 783 -6.28 -12.99 -38.23
CA ALA A 783 -6.32 -11.57 -38.57
C ALA A 783 -7.48 -10.76 -37.95
N HIS A 784 -8.37 -11.37 -37.15
CA HIS A 784 -9.53 -10.65 -36.61
C HIS A 784 -9.13 -9.61 -35.55
N PRO A 785 -9.54 -8.33 -35.68
CA PRO A 785 -9.08 -7.24 -34.82
C PRO A 785 -9.45 -7.34 -33.33
N GLN A 786 -10.50 -8.09 -32.99
CA GLN A 786 -10.98 -8.29 -31.61
C GLN A 786 -10.78 -9.71 -31.05
N THR A 787 -11.06 -10.77 -31.81
CA THR A 787 -11.12 -12.17 -31.33
C THR A 787 -10.11 -13.09 -32.03
N SER A 788 -8.92 -12.59 -32.35
CA SER A 788 -7.86 -13.41 -32.98
C SER A 788 -7.38 -14.57 -32.10
N PHE A 789 -6.82 -15.60 -32.75
CA PHE A 789 -6.23 -16.80 -32.12
C PHE A 789 -4.79 -16.96 -32.60
N ALA A 790 -3.90 -17.40 -31.71
CA ALA A 790 -2.56 -17.83 -32.08
C ALA A 790 -2.44 -19.35 -32.07
N ALA A 791 -1.72 -19.91 -33.04
CA ALA A 791 -1.50 -21.33 -33.20
C ALA A 791 -0.03 -21.65 -33.46
N LEU A 792 0.44 -22.77 -32.90
CA LEU A 792 1.79 -23.29 -33.08
C LEU A 792 1.73 -24.79 -33.35
N GLY A 793 2.24 -25.22 -34.51
CA GLY A 793 2.25 -26.63 -34.94
C GLY A 793 1.81 -26.83 -36.39
N PRO A 794 1.71 -28.08 -36.87
CA PRO A 794 1.45 -28.38 -38.29
C PRO A 794 0.14 -27.83 -38.86
N GLN A 795 -0.88 -27.63 -38.02
CA GLN A 795 -2.19 -27.08 -38.46
C GLN A 795 -2.29 -25.55 -38.28
N ALA A 796 -1.24 -24.88 -37.80
CA ALA A 796 -1.31 -23.47 -37.40
C ALA A 796 -1.77 -22.54 -38.55
N GLU A 797 -1.22 -22.73 -39.75
CA GLU A 797 -1.58 -21.94 -40.94
C GLU A 797 -3.06 -22.15 -41.30
N ARG A 798 -3.46 -23.43 -41.46
CA ARG A 798 -4.84 -23.80 -41.77
C ARG A 798 -5.84 -23.19 -40.79
N ILE A 799 -5.56 -23.23 -39.49
CA ILE A 799 -6.44 -22.74 -38.42
C ILE A 799 -6.52 -21.22 -38.41
N THR A 800 -5.41 -20.52 -38.64
CA THR A 800 -5.35 -19.06 -38.45
C THR A 800 -5.66 -18.24 -39.71
N GLU A 801 -5.52 -18.84 -40.89
CA GLU A 801 -5.79 -18.16 -42.17
C GLU A 801 -7.26 -17.74 -42.32
N GLY A 802 -7.54 -16.67 -43.08
CA GLY A 802 -8.91 -16.37 -43.54
C GLY A 802 -9.92 -15.98 -42.47
N HIS A 803 -9.48 -15.53 -41.30
CA HIS A 803 -10.38 -15.06 -40.23
C HIS A 803 -11.06 -13.75 -40.65
N ALA A 804 -12.36 -13.82 -40.96
CA ALA A 804 -13.11 -12.71 -41.54
C ALA A 804 -13.40 -11.61 -40.50
N PRO A 805 -13.27 -10.32 -40.83
CA PRO A 805 -13.47 -9.22 -39.88
C PRO A 805 -14.92 -9.06 -39.39
N ASN A 806 -15.90 -9.57 -40.14
CA ASN A 806 -17.33 -9.57 -39.78
C ASN A 806 -17.78 -10.91 -39.18
N CYS A 807 -16.86 -11.66 -38.59
CA CYS A 807 -17.16 -12.95 -37.98
C CYS A 807 -16.17 -13.21 -36.84
N ARG A 808 -16.51 -12.78 -35.63
CA ARG A 808 -15.64 -12.91 -34.45
C ARG A 808 -15.33 -14.37 -34.14
N LEU A 809 -16.33 -15.23 -34.08
CA LEU A 809 -16.23 -16.59 -33.53
C LEU A 809 -17.09 -17.64 -34.27
N GLY A 810 -17.60 -17.32 -35.46
CA GLY A 810 -18.48 -18.18 -36.27
C GLY A 810 -17.77 -19.01 -37.34
N GLU A 811 -18.48 -19.30 -38.44
CA GLU A 811 -18.02 -20.19 -39.53
C GLU A 811 -16.75 -19.71 -40.26
N SER A 812 -16.52 -18.40 -40.31
CA SER A 812 -15.32 -17.80 -40.91
C SER A 812 -14.24 -17.47 -39.87
N SER A 813 -14.27 -18.16 -38.73
CA SER A 813 -13.30 -18.01 -37.63
C SER A 813 -12.47 -19.27 -37.40
N PRO A 814 -11.37 -19.19 -36.63
CA PRO A 814 -10.60 -20.34 -36.19
C PRO A 814 -11.41 -21.39 -35.42
N LEU A 815 -12.53 -21.03 -34.75
CA LEU A 815 -13.32 -22.01 -34.00
C LEU A 815 -13.99 -23.06 -34.91
N ALA A 816 -14.58 -22.64 -36.02
CA ALA A 816 -15.18 -23.58 -36.97
C ALA A 816 -14.13 -24.50 -37.60
N LYS A 817 -12.92 -23.96 -37.83
CA LYS A 817 -11.78 -24.75 -38.32
C LYS A 817 -11.26 -25.74 -37.28
N LEU A 818 -11.19 -25.33 -36.02
CA LEU A 818 -10.82 -26.18 -34.88
C LEU A 818 -11.83 -27.33 -34.73
N GLU A 819 -13.12 -27.06 -34.86
CA GLU A 819 -14.16 -28.08 -34.88
C GLU A 819 -13.96 -29.06 -36.04
N ALA A 820 -13.72 -28.55 -37.26
CA ALA A 820 -13.55 -29.36 -38.46
C ALA A 820 -12.33 -30.30 -38.40
N VAL A 821 -11.27 -29.91 -37.68
CA VAL A 821 -10.09 -30.78 -37.45
C VAL A 821 -10.24 -31.67 -36.21
N GLY A 822 -11.39 -31.65 -35.53
CA GLY A 822 -11.65 -32.48 -34.35
C GLY A 822 -10.82 -32.07 -33.14
N ALA A 823 -10.60 -30.76 -32.95
CA ALA A 823 -9.81 -30.23 -31.84
C ALA A 823 -10.43 -30.55 -30.46
N TRP A 824 -9.57 -30.54 -29.46
CA TRP A 824 -9.93 -30.68 -28.05
C TRP A 824 -9.75 -29.34 -27.33
N VAL A 825 -10.55 -29.10 -26.30
CA VAL A 825 -10.42 -27.91 -25.43
C VAL A 825 -9.81 -28.33 -24.11
N LEU A 826 -8.77 -27.60 -23.69
CA LEU A 826 -8.18 -27.69 -22.37
C LEU A 826 -8.51 -26.42 -21.58
N LEU A 827 -9.30 -26.56 -20.52
CA LEU A 827 -9.47 -25.53 -19.49
C LEU A 827 -8.47 -25.80 -18.36
N LEU A 828 -7.36 -25.07 -18.35
CA LEU A 828 -6.26 -25.18 -17.37
C LEU A 828 -6.47 -24.16 -16.24
N GLY A 829 -7.10 -24.59 -15.15
CA GLY A 829 -7.29 -23.76 -13.96
C GLY A 829 -8.25 -22.57 -14.15
N VAL A 830 -9.12 -22.64 -15.15
CA VAL A 830 -10.16 -21.65 -15.48
C VAL A 830 -11.55 -22.31 -15.49
N GLY A 831 -12.58 -21.50 -15.27
CA GLY A 831 -13.99 -21.91 -15.31
C GLY A 831 -14.52 -22.09 -16.73
N TRP A 832 -15.80 -22.47 -16.80
CA TRP A 832 -16.53 -22.62 -18.06
C TRP A 832 -16.83 -21.26 -18.70
N ASP A 833 -16.90 -20.20 -17.90
CA ASP A 833 -17.00 -18.80 -18.34
C ASP A 833 -15.88 -18.38 -19.30
N LYS A 834 -14.75 -19.09 -19.33
CA LYS A 834 -13.63 -18.83 -20.26
C LYS A 834 -13.62 -19.70 -21.51
N CYS A 835 -14.58 -20.61 -21.69
CA CYS A 835 -14.62 -21.56 -22.80
C CYS A 835 -15.09 -20.90 -24.11
N THR A 836 -14.17 -20.39 -24.93
CA THR A 836 -14.57 -19.67 -26.15
C THR A 836 -15.25 -20.57 -27.19
N ALA A 837 -15.08 -21.89 -27.10
CA ALA A 837 -15.72 -22.83 -28.02
C ALA A 837 -17.25 -22.70 -28.03
N PHE A 838 -17.87 -22.37 -26.89
CA PHE A 838 -19.32 -22.20 -26.80
C PHE A 838 -19.84 -21.02 -27.64
N HIS A 839 -19.02 -20.01 -27.92
CA HIS A 839 -19.43 -18.92 -28.80
C HIS A 839 -19.72 -19.38 -30.23
N LEU A 840 -19.11 -20.46 -30.73
CA LEU A 840 -19.46 -20.99 -32.06
C LEU A 840 -20.92 -21.49 -32.11
N ALA A 841 -21.46 -21.94 -30.98
CA ALA A 841 -22.86 -22.36 -30.90
C ALA A 841 -23.83 -21.17 -31.06
N GLU A 842 -23.45 -19.97 -30.60
CA GLU A 842 -24.27 -18.76 -30.75
C GLU A 842 -24.49 -18.37 -32.22
N TYR A 843 -23.57 -18.76 -33.11
CA TYR A 843 -23.74 -18.58 -34.56
C TYR A 843 -24.67 -19.62 -35.20
N ARG A 844 -25.00 -20.69 -34.49
CA ARG A 844 -25.71 -21.88 -35.01
C ARG A 844 -27.08 -22.12 -34.38
N ILE A 845 -27.45 -21.34 -33.36
CA ILE A 845 -28.82 -21.35 -32.82
C ILE A 845 -29.83 -20.89 -33.88
N GLN A 846 -31.10 -21.19 -33.68
CA GLN A 846 -32.14 -20.92 -34.68
C GLN A 846 -32.34 -19.42 -34.99
N ASN A 847 -32.20 -18.56 -33.98
CA ASN A 847 -32.46 -17.12 -34.10
C ASN A 847 -31.33 -16.29 -33.44
N PRO A 848 -30.14 -16.24 -34.05
CA PRO A 848 -29.03 -15.47 -33.52
C PRO A 848 -29.38 -13.97 -33.53
N GLN A 849 -29.05 -13.28 -32.44
CA GLN A 849 -29.13 -11.83 -32.39
C GLN A 849 -27.90 -11.23 -33.07
N PHE A 850 -28.04 -10.06 -33.69
CA PHE A 850 -26.95 -9.37 -34.37
C PHE A 850 -26.66 -8.04 -33.70
N GLU A 851 -25.39 -7.66 -33.67
CA GLU A 851 -24.92 -6.38 -33.17
C GLU A 851 -23.90 -5.75 -34.12
N ASP A 852 -23.77 -4.43 -34.04
CA ASP A 852 -22.70 -3.70 -34.72
C ASP A 852 -21.44 -3.71 -33.86
N ILE A 853 -20.34 -4.21 -34.42
CA ILE A 853 -19.02 -4.16 -33.81
C ILE A 853 -18.13 -3.21 -34.61
N SER A 854 -17.36 -2.39 -33.91
CA SER A 854 -16.45 -1.42 -34.52
C SER A 854 -15.03 -1.61 -34.07
N PHE A 855 -14.06 -1.42 -34.96
CA PHE A 855 -12.64 -1.59 -34.66
C PHE A 855 -11.73 -0.94 -35.70
N ALA A 856 -10.46 -0.71 -35.33
CA ALA A 856 -9.44 -0.22 -36.24
C ALA A 856 -8.73 -1.38 -36.95
N ILE A 857 -8.70 -1.34 -38.28
CA ILE A 857 -8.05 -2.33 -39.15
C ILE A 857 -7.21 -1.63 -40.22
N ASN A 858 -6.22 -2.35 -40.75
CA ASN A 858 -5.43 -1.89 -41.89
C ASN A 858 -6.01 -2.45 -43.19
N ILE A 859 -6.49 -1.59 -44.08
CA ILE A 859 -6.99 -1.94 -45.41
C ILE A 859 -6.07 -1.27 -46.43
N HIS A 860 -5.38 -2.07 -47.25
CA HIS A 860 -4.43 -1.60 -48.27
C HIS A 860 -3.31 -0.68 -47.75
N GLY A 861 -2.81 -0.92 -46.52
CA GLY A 861 -1.73 -0.13 -45.92
C GLY A 861 -2.21 1.14 -45.21
N GLN A 862 -3.52 1.41 -45.17
CA GLN A 862 -4.10 2.54 -44.45
C GLN A 862 -4.96 2.07 -43.28
N ARG A 863 -4.79 2.73 -42.13
CA ARG A 863 -5.62 2.52 -40.94
C ARG A 863 -7.02 3.09 -41.19
N GLN A 864 -8.04 2.27 -40.96
CA GLN A 864 -9.45 2.64 -41.04
C GLN A 864 -10.20 2.18 -39.79
N TRP A 865 -11.13 3.00 -39.31
CA TRP A 865 -12.14 2.59 -38.34
C TRP A 865 -13.35 2.07 -39.11
N ILE A 866 -13.70 0.80 -38.92
CA ILE A 866 -14.85 0.20 -39.61
C ILE A 866 -15.86 -0.32 -38.59
N THR A 867 -17.12 -0.34 -39.00
CA THR A 867 -18.22 -0.99 -38.29
C THR A 867 -18.78 -2.09 -39.17
N VAL A 868 -18.95 -3.28 -38.61
CA VAL A 868 -19.51 -4.45 -39.29
C VAL A 868 -20.57 -5.08 -38.40
N GLN A 869 -21.56 -5.72 -39.01
CA GLN A 869 -22.57 -6.49 -38.29
C GLN A 869 -22.07 -7.91 -38.07
N ASP A 870 -22.22 -8.42 -36.85
CA ASP A 870 -21.86 -9.79 -36.45
C ASP A 870 -22.90 -10.33 -35.45
N VAL A 871 -22.85 -11.62 -35.14
CA VAL A 871 -23.69 -12.24 -34.11
C VAL A 871 -23.30 -11.68 -32.73
N ALA A 872 -24.29 -11.27 -31.94
CA ALA A 872 -24.11 -10.85 -30.56
C ALA A 872 -23.77 -12.07 -29.70
N ILE A 873 -22.68 -11.97 -28.94
CA ILE A 873 -22.13 -13.06 -28.13
C ILE A 873 -22.11 -12.69 -26.65
N THR A 874 -22.35 -13.66 -25.77
CA THR A 874 -22.31 -13.48 -24.31
C THR A 874 -21.88 -14.76 -23.59
N ASP A 875 -21.11 -14.61 -22.51
CA ASP A 875 -20.61 -15.68 -21.66
C ASP A 875 -21.37 -15.81 -20.31
N GLU A 876 -22.42 -15.01 -20.09
CA GLU A 876 -23.13 -14.91 -18.80
C GLU A 876 -23.69 -16.25 -18.28
N ASP A 877 -24.09 -17.15 -19.17
CA ASP A 877 -24.66 -18.45 -18.81
C ASP A 877 -23.69 -19.63 -19.05
N PHE A 878 -22.43 -19.37 -19.41
CA PHE A 878 -21.45 -20.40 -19.72
C PHE A 878 -21.14 -21.31 -18.53
N GLU A 879 -21.15 -20.80 -17.29
CA GLU A 879 -20.99 -21.66 -16.10
C GLU A 879 -22.12 -22.68 -15.96
N ARG A 880 -23.37 -22.27 -16.24
CA ARG A 880 -24.53 -23.17 -16.17
C ARG A 880 -24.52 -24.15 -17.34
N LEU A 881 -24.28 -23.66 -18.56
CA LEU A 881 -24.16 -24.48 -19.76
C LEU A 881 -23.04 -25.53 -19.61
N GLY A 882 -21.87 -25.10 -19.13
CA GLY A 882 -20.71 -25.96 -18.91
C GLY A 882 -20.97 -27.04 -17.85
N ALA A 883 -21.63 -26.70 -16.75
CA ALA A 883 -22.03 -27.68 -15.73
C ALA A 883 -23.04 -28.71 -16.27
N ASP A 884 -23.99 -28.28 -17.10
CA ASP A 884 -24.94 -29.18 -17.77
C ASP A 884 -24.24 -30.10 -18.80
N PHE A 885 -23.29 -29.55 -19.57
CA PHE A 885 -22.45 -30.32 -20.48
C PHE A 885 -21.58 -31.35 -19.74
N GLU A 886 -20.97 -30.95 -18.63
CA GLU A 886 -20.13 -31.82 -17.79
C GLU A 886 -20.92 -32.97 -17.15
N ARG A 887 -22.22 -32.75 -16.87
CA ARG A 887 -23.14 -33.80 -16.42
C ARG A 887 -23.51 -34.77 -17.53
N ASP A 888 -23.75 -34.28 -18.74
CA ASP A 888 -24.39 -35.04 -19.82
C ASP A 888 -23.39 -35.62 -20.85
N CYS A 889 -22.16 -35.11 -20.89
CA CYS A 889 -21.13 -35.46 -21.86
C CYS A 889 -19.81 -35.84 -21.18
N ARG A 890 -18.90 -36.47 -21.94
CA ARG A 890 -17.63 -36.93 -21.40
C ARG A 890 -16.63 -35.78 -21.27
N VAL A 891 -16.34 -35.38 -20.04
CA VAL A 891 -15.24 -34.46 -19.69
C VAL A 891 -14.15 -35.22 -18.94
N ILE A 892 -12.90 -35.09 -19.40
CA ILE A 892 -11.75 -35.69 -18.72
C ILE A 892 -11.22 -34.68 -17.71
N HIS A 893 -11.19 -35.10 -16.45
CA HIS A 893 -10.60 -34.32 -15.37
C HIS A 893 -9.17 -34.76 -15.10
N GLY A 894 -8.34 -33.80 -14.71
CA GLY A 894 -7.04 -34.08 -14.12
C GLY A 894 -6.44 -32.84 -13.51
N THR A 895 -5.20 -32.96 -13.06
CA THR A 895 -4.48 -31.86 -12.42
C THR A 895 -3.15 -31.61 -13.10
N VAL A 896 -2.85 -30.35 -13.36
CA VAL A 896 -1.53 -29.89 -13.80
C VAL A 896 -1.02 -28.96 -12.71
N GLY A 897 0.02 -29.39 -11.99
CA GLY A 897 0.38 -28.72 -10.74
C GLY A 897 -0.78 -28.75 -9.75
N ALA A 898 -1.16 -27.59 -9.23
CA ALA A 898 -2.34 -27.41 -8.38
C ALA A 898 -3.61 -26.98 -9.16
N ALA A 899 -3.55 -26.86 -10.49
CA ALA A 899 -4.70 -26.47 -11.30
C ALA A 899 -5.56 -27.66 -11.64
N ASP A 900 -6.85 -27.56 -11.34
CA ASP A 900 -7.87 -28.43 -11.93
C ASP A 900 -7.96 -28.18 -13.43
N CYS A 901 -8.01 -29.27 -14.18
CA CYS A 901 -8.03 -29.26 -15.63
C CYS A 901 -9.25 -30.02 -16.13
N ARG A 902 -9.87 -29.47 -17.19
CA ARG A 902 -10.90 -30.16 -17.97
C ARG A 902 -10.42 -30.29 -19.41
N LEU A 903 -10.54 -31.49 -19.96
CA LEU A 903 -10.20 -31.81 -21.34
C LEU A 903 -11.39 -32.48 -22.02
N PHE A 904 -11.89 -31.91 -23.10
CA PHE A 904 -13.10 -32.40 -23.79
C PHE A 904 -13.07 -32.09 -25.29
N SER A 905 -13.92 -32.77 -26.05
CA SER A 905 -14.06 -32.58 -27.50
C SER A 905 -14.72 -31.24 -27.79
N LEU A 906 -14.10 -30.40 -28.64
CA LEU A 906 -14.68 -29.12 -29.04
C LEU A 906 -15.99 -29.32 -29.79
N ARG A 907 -16.04 -30.31 -30.68
CA ARG A 907 -17.23 -30.61 -31.49
C ARG A 907 -18.43 -31.01 -30.65
N GLU A 908 -18.24 -31.91 -29.69
CA GLU A 908 -19.32 -32.32 -28.79
C GLU A 908 -19.81 -31.15 -27.94
N ALA A 909 -18.90 -30.29 -27.47
CA ALA A 909 -19.24 -29.08 -26.71
C ALA A 909 -20.08 -28.09 -27.53
N VAL A 910 -19.74 -27.86 -28.80
CA VAL A 910 -20.49 -26.97 -29.70
C VAL A 910 -21.87 -27.55 -30.05
N GLU A 911 -21.94 -28.84 -30.39
CA GLU A 911 -23.20 -29.53 -30.70
C GLU A 911 -24.17 -29.49 -29.49
N TYR A 912 -23.65 -29.75 -28.29
CA TYR A 912 -24.42 -29.68 -27.05
C TYR A 912 -24.86 -28.23 -26.74
N ALA A 913 -23.93 -27.27 -26.80
CA ALA A 913 -24.20 -25.88 -26.52
C ALA A 913 -25.26 -25.29 -27.47
N THR A 914 -25.24 -25.66 -28.75
CA THR A 914 -26.25 -25.21 -29.72
C THR A 914 -27.64 -25.66 -29.29
N SER A 915 -27.78 -26.95 -28.97
CA SER A 915 -29.05 -27.53 -28.51
C SER A 915 -29.51 -26.99 -27.16
N TRP A 916 -28.56 -26.65 -26.28
CA TRP A 916 -28.84 -26.11 -24.96
C TRP A 916 -29.28 -24.64 -25.05
N MET A 917 -28.58 -23.82 -25.84
CA MET A 917 -28.90 -22.40 -26.02
C MET A 917 -30.26 -22.23 -26.71
N ASP A 918 -30.57 -23.05 -27.72
CA ASP A 918 -31.89 -23.04 -28.39
C ASP A 918 -33.05 -23.26 -27.41
N LYS A 919 -32.81 -24.04 -26.33
CA LYS A 919 -33.82 -24.33 -25.30
C LYS A 919 -33.87 -23.28 -24.19
N ASN A 920 -32.73 -22.69 -23.83
CA ASN A 920 -32.58 -21.89 -22.61
C ASN A 920 -32.51 -20.37 -22.86
N ARG A 921 -32.04 -19.92 -24.03
CA ARG A 921 -31.92 -18.49 -24.38
C ARG A 921 -33.12 -17.97 -25.19
N ASN A 922 -33.92 -18.87 -25.81
CA ASN A 922 -35.11 -18.50 -26.59
C ASN A 922 -36.39 -18.38 -25.73
N LYS A 923 -36.36 -17.64 -24.61
CA LYS A 923 -37.58 -17.29 -23.85
C LYS A 923 -37.80 -15.80 -23.73
#